data_AF-A0A409YWB2-F1
#
_entry.id   AF-A0A409YWB2-F1
#
_cell.length_a   1.000
_cell.length_b   1.000
_cell.length_c   1.000
_cell.angle_alpha   90.00
_cell.angle_beta   90.00
_cell.angle_gamma   90.00
#
_symmetry.space_group_name_H-M   'P 1'
#
loop_
_entity.id
_entity.type
_entity.pdbx_description
1 polymer ?
#
loop_
_entity_poly.entity_id
_entity_poly.type
_entity_poly.pdbx_seq_one_letter_code
_entity_poly.pdbx_strand_id
1 'polypeptide(L)'
;MAKVKTTASTKTAREQKQAPTYAQARETVTTGIKQYGKSKNTLNSYDGYIRRGREFVAQFVKEQEAGERLWMAGGAELLMDEDDELLGKVEPDVSMDPDFHKAFDGPPLKCTPLAIAMFLAHKCFTEKLGKSTADGIHSAFVNYYSQLFVCLLFVDLAMTHHIHRENSDGVLAFRGPWDYDEATKKCKGNPARAPVVEDMLKACKNKDGESERRHSRAMSIEDMRRLHDYFSENCPVINLSMPFEDQREAIAGRGSHLFFNAFASSAFTIWLRIGEVTSLQYRHLEFLTGSRRAPFSNGEPHFFRLNLRNRKNWQKREKNGEHQLSGHKYNIYPQPDNPEMDMYTHLLDWLDFYEQFLLGRPLEPEDYLFPTVGANGASVQPSRPMSADVAQKKIIEWAKKAGIPNAELFTTHCFRRGGAQYRFMFAPVGRKWILARIRWWGGWAIGEHRDTLIRYLLDELWTYEQDHSDALRPNNPESNSFQPGEQPVTILEDVKQEISSHIRLEFANERRRMMDQVLAGGLVGPGMTGYRHMYPPLTAHAHQPLQPTSFGPAVVVATPFAVPSISKSITCPTAREDCQTVIYPAPHSATIPPPDVKPILPGISRGSGANAWKEVIRDWEHADPSRSLYVALKDWKEAWRKEKSIAVKYNVRKIVALEFIETYQRDETSFINDYPECRKGFTPLAVAIRQRQQERGAREVRSRRSDAQNSHC
;
A
#
# COMPACT_ATOMS: atom_id res chain seq x y z
N MET A 1 64.31 -8.89 -6.80
CA MET A 1 63.83 -9.01 -8.21
C MET A 1 62.37 -9.44 -8.20
N ALA A 2 61.52 -8.82 -9.02
CA ALA A 2 60.08 -9.05 -8.99
C ALA A 2 59.64 -10.28 -9.79
N LYS A 3 58.57 -10.95 -9.36
CA LYS A 3 57.70 -11.75 -10.22
C LYS A 3 56.25 -11.31 -10.04
N VAL A 4 55.72 -10.68 -11.08
CA VAL A 4 54.33 -10.24 -11.19
C VAL A 4 53.41 -11.47 -11.20
N LYS A 5 52.36 -11.48 -10.38
CA LYS A 5 51.22 -12.40 -10.51
C LYS A 5 50.01 -11.63 -11.04
N THR A 6 49.71 -11.83 -12.32
CA THR A 6 48.52 -11.29 -12.98
C THR A 6 47.28 -12.07 -12.52
N THR A 7 46.33 -11.41 -11.87
CA THR A 7 45.06 -12.01 -11.45
C THR A 7 44.04 -11.95 -12.59
N ALA A 8 43.81 -13.10 -13.24
CA ALA A 8 42.72 -13.24 -14.21
C ALA A 8 41.36 -13.34 -13.49
N SER A 9 40.42 -12.46 -13.83
CA SER A 9 39.06 -12.47 -13.27
C SER A 9 38.19 -13.49 -14.03
N THR A 10 37.81 -14.57 -13.34
CA THR A 10 36.94 -15.61 -13.91
C THR A 10 35.49 -15.11 -14.01
N LYS A 11 35.12 -14.51 -15.15
CA LYS A 11 33.71 -14.26 -15.49
C LYS A 11 32.99 -15.61 -15.60
N THR A 12 32.02 -15.86 -14.73
CA THR A 12 31.11 -17.00 -14.85
C THR A 12 30.34 -16.90 -16.18
N ALA A 13 30.60 -17.84 -17.09
CA ALA A 13 29.89 -17.92 -18.36
C ALA A 13 28.40 -18.19 -18.09
N ARG A 14 27.55 -17.24 -18.48
CA ARG A 14 26.11 -17.35 -18.29
C ARG A 14 25.55 -18.25 -19.38
N GLU A 15 25.27 -19.51 -19.05
CA GLU A 15 24.68 -20.49 -19.96
C GLU A 15 23.50 -19.89 -20.73
N GLN A 16 23.60 -19.89 -22.06
CA GLN A 16 22.50 -19.51 -22.93
C GLN A 16 21.49 -20.66 -22.97
N LYS A 17 20.60 -20.72 -21.98
CA LYS A 17 19.48 -21.67 -22.01
C LYS A 17 18.69 -21.46 -23.30
N GLN A 18 18.49 -22.56 -24.05
CA GLN A 18 17.66 -22.56 -25.25
C GLN A 18 16.29 -21.93 -24.97
N ALA A 19 15.76 -21.20 -25.95
CA ALA A 19 14.44 -20.63 -25.85
C ALA A 19 13.40 -21.77 -25.72
N PRO A 20 12.47 -21.70 -24.74
CA PRO A 20 11.47 -22.75 -24.56
C PRO A 20 10.57 -22.86 -25.79
N THR A 21 10.11 -24.08 -26.07
CA THR A 21 9.12 -24.32 -27.13
C THR A 21 7.78 -23.66 -26.78
N TYR A 22 6.89 -23.48 -27.77
CA TYR A 22 5.56 -22.92 -27.52
C TYR A 22 4.78 -23.71 -26.46
N ALA A 23 4.84 -25.05 -26.50
CA ALA A 23 4.24 -25.93 -25.50
C ALA A 23 4.83 -25.69 -24.10
N GLN A 24 6.16 -25.68 -23.96
CA GLN A 24 6.83 -25.41 -22.67
C GLN A 24 6.52 -24.00 -22.14
N ALA A 25 6.40 -23.00 -23.01
CA ALA A 25 6.04 -21.64 -22.63
C ALA A 25 4.57 -21.55 -22.19
N ARG A 26 3.64 -22.19 -22.90
CA ARG A 26 2.21 -22.30 -22.56
C ARG A 26 2.00 -23.04 -21.23
N GLU A 27 2.75 -24.13 -21.01
CA GLU A 27 2.79 -24.85 -19.75
C GLU A 27 3.35 -23.98 -18.62
N THR A 28 4.47 -23.30 -18.84
CA THR A 28 5.08 -22.37 -17.87
C THR A 28 4.09 -21.25 -17.46
N VAL A 29 3.34 -20.69 -18.41
CA VAL A 29 2.26 -19.72 -18.11
C VAL A 29 1.17 -20.36 -17.26
N THR A 30 0.72 -21.57 -17.61
CA THR A 30 -0.36 -22.27 -16.91
C THR A 30 0.05 -22.65 -15.49
N THR A 31 1.23 -23.24 -15.32
CA THR A 31 1.82 -23.64 -14.03
C THR A 31 2.14 -22.40 -13.18
N GLY A 32 2.66 -21.32 -13.77
CA GLY A 32 2.89 -20.06 -13.08
C GLY A 32 1.60 -19.41 -12.56
N ILE A 33 0.52 -19.44 -13.34
CA ILE A 33 -0.80 -18.97 -12.89
C ILE A 33 -1.35 -19.86 -11.76
N LYS A 34 -1.21 -21.19 -11.85
CA LYS A 34 -1.63 -22.11 -10.79
C LYS A 34 -0.84 -21.91 -9.49
N GLN A 35 0.48 -21.78 -9.58
CA GLN A 35 1.39 -21.70 -8.43
C GLN A 35 1.41 -20.32 -7.76
N TYR A 36 1.30 -19.24 -8.53
CA TYR A 36 1.47 -17.86 -8.04
C TYR A 36 0.23 -16.97 -8.19
N GLY A 37 -0.87 -17.47 -8.78
CA GLY A 37 -2.10 -16.70 -8.99
C GLY A 37 -2.90 -16.43 -7.70
N LYS A 38 -2.92 -17.39 -6.77
CA LYS A 38 -3.47 -17.26 -5.40
C LYS A 38 -2.67 -18.11 -4.41
N SER A 39 -2.74 -17.78 -3.12
CA SER A 39 -2.08 -18.59 -2.08
C SER A 39 -2.82 -19.91 -1.84
N LYS A 40 -2.10 -20.97 -1.44
CA LYS A 40 -2.69 -22.29 -1.12
C LYS A 40 -3.82 -22.18 -0.07
N ASN A 41 -3.62 -21.37 0.97
CA ASN A 41 -4.65 -21.14 2.01
C ASN A 41 -5.90 -20.46 1.45
N THR A 42 -5.77 -19.58 0.45
CA THR A 42 -6.91 -18.95 -0.23
C THR A 42 -7.69 -19.96 -1.07
N LEU A 43 -7.01 -20.87 -1.78
CA LEU A 43 -7.66 -21.93 -2.56
C LEU A 43 -8.44 -22.88 -1.63
N ASN A 44 -7.79 -23.42 -0.60
CA ASN A 44 -8.45 -24.28 0.40
C ASN A 44 -9.68 -23.60 1.03
N SER A 45 -9.62 -22.28 1.28
CA SER A 45 -10.74 -21.50 1.82
C SER A 45 -11.90 -21.41 0.81
N TYR A 46 -11.60 -21.18 -0.47
CA TYR A 46 -12.60 -21.13 -1.54
C TYR A 46 -13.25 -22.48 -1.79
N ASP A 47 -12.46 -23.56 -1.88
CA ASP A 47 -12.98 -24.92 -2.03
C ASP A 47 -13.95 -25.26 -0.89
N GLY A 48 -13.63 -24.82 0.33
CA GLY A 48 -14.53 -24.91 1.48
C GLY A 48 -15.83 -24.11 1.35
N TYR A 49 -15.84 -22.96 0.66
CA TYR A 49 -17.07 -22.21 0.37
C TYR A 49 -17.91 -22.88 -0.72
N ILE A 50 -17.29 -23.38 -1.79
CA ILE A 50 -18.00 -24.10 -2.87
C ILE A 50 -18.65 -25.38 -2.32
N ARG A 51 -17.92 -26.16 -1.49
CA ARG A 51 -18.48 -27.34 -0.81
C ARG A 51 -19.70 -26.98 0.04
N ARG A 52 -19.59 -25.97 0.91
CA ARG A 52 -20.73 -25.51 1.74
C ARG A 52 -21.91 -25.00 0.90
N GLY A 53 -21.66 -24.43 -0.27
CA GLY A 53 -22.71 -24.03 -1.21
C GLY A 53 -23.48 -25.24 -1.75
N ARG A 54 -22.78 -26.30 -2.16
CA ARG A 54 -23.41 -27.56 -2.61
C ARG A 54 -24.22 -28.23 -1.50
N GLU A 55 -23.65 -28.29 -0.29
CA GLU A 55 -24.33 -28.81 0.90
C GLU A 55 -25.62 -28.03 1.19
N PHE A 56 -25.59 -26.69 1.09
CA PHE A 56 -26.79 -25.85 1.22
C PHE A 56 -27.84 -26.14 0.15
N VAL A 57 -27.46 -26.21 -1.14
CA VAL A 57 -28.41 -26.48 -2.23
C VAL A 57 -29.06 -27.86 -2.08
N ALA A 58 -28.28 -28.90 -1.79
CA ALA A 58 -28.79 -30.25 -1.60
C ALA A 58 -29.73 -30.36 -0.38
N GLN A 59 -29.40 -29.68 0.72
CA GLN A 59 -30.24 -29.64 1.92
C GLN A 59 -31.54 -28.85 1.67
N PHE A 60 -31.47 -27.69 1.00
CA PHE A 60 -32.64 -26.87 0.69
C PHE A 60 -33.65 -27.62 -0.18
N VAL A 61 -33.20 -28.31 -1.23
CA VAL A 61 -34.08 -29.12 -2.10
C VAL A 61 -34.77 -30.23 -1.30
N LYS A 62 -34.02 -30.92 -0.42
CA LYS A 62 -34.58 -31.96 0.47
C LYS A 62 -35.62 -31.40 1.45
N GLU A 63 -35.44 -30.18 1.94
CA GLU A 63 -36.39 -29.49 2.82
C GLU A 63 -37.67 -29.10 2.06
N GLN A 64 -37.55 -28.60 0.82
CA GLN A 64 -38.71 -28.31 -0.03
C GLN A 64 -39.49 -29.59 -0.39
N GLU A 65 -38.82 -30.66 -0.85
CA GLU A 65 -39.47 -31.95 -1.11
C GLU A 65 -40.20 -32.52 0.12
N ALA A 66 -39.66 -32.31 1.32
CA ALA A 66 -40.30 -32.73 2.57
C ALA A 66 -41.52 -31.86 2.88
N GLY A 67 -41.44 -30.54 2.67
CA GLY A 67 -42.56 -29.60 2.83
C GLY A 67 -43.70 -29.90 1.85
N GLU A 68 -43.39 -30.11 0.57
CA GLU A 68 -44.36 -30.51 -0.46
C GLU A 68 -45.03 -31.85 -0.11
N ARG A 69 -44.27 -32.86 0.34
CA ARG A 69 -44.84 -34.15 0.78
C ARG A 69 -45.75 -33.99 2.00
N LEU A 70 -45.42 -33.11 2.95
CA LEU A 70 -46.27 -32.82 4.12
C LEU A 70 -47.55 -32.09 3.70
N TRP A 71 -47.45 -31.10 2.82
CA TRP A 71 -48.60 -30.36 2.28
C TRP A 71 -49.55 -31.28 1.49
N MET A 72 -49.01 -32.16 0.65
CA MET A 72 -49.77 -33.16 -0.11
C MET A 72 -50.37 -34.27 0.79
N ALA A 73 -49.79 -34.52 1.98
CA ALA A 73 -50.28 -35.53 2.93
C ALA A 73 -51.28 -34.99 3.96
N GLY A 74 -51.31 -33.68 4.20
CA GLY A 74 -52.17 -33.01 5.19
C GLY A 74 -53.00 -31.89 4.55
N GLY A 75 -53.69 -32.21 3.45
CA GLY A 75 -54.29 -31.22 2.54
C GLY A 75 -55.18 -30.17 3.21
N ALA A 76 -54.83 -28.90 2.97
CA ALA A 76 -55.66 -27.69 3.02
C ALA A 76 -56.47 -27.33 4.30
N GLU A 77 -56.54 -28.14 5.35
CA GLU A 77 -57.55 -27.99 6.43
C GLU A 77 -57.00 -27.59 7.83
N LEU A 78 -55.80 -27.01 7.91
CA LEU A 78 -55.26 -26.43 9.16
C LEU A 78 -54.43 -25.17 8.90
N LEU A 79 -55.10 -24.00 8.84
CA LEU A 79 -54.65 -22.63 9.19
C LEU A 79 -55.48 -21.57 8.42
N MET A 80 -56.79 -21.54 8.68
CA MET A 80 -57.59 -20.32 8.51
C MET A 80 -58.03 -19.83 9.89
N ASP A 81 -57.10 -19.16 10.59
CA ASP A 81 -57.47 -18.28 11.70
C ASP A 81 -58.02 -16.97 11.12
N GLU A 82 -59.10 -16.43 11.69
CA GLU A 82 -59.98 -15.42 11.06
C GLU A 82 -59.41 -13.97 10.96
N ASP A 83 -58.09 -13.78 11.02
CA ASP A 83 -57.43 -12.46 11.13
C ASP A 83 -56.55 -12.05 9.91
N ASP A 84 -56.64 -12.73 8.76
CA ASP A 84 -55.81 -12.41 7.57
C ASP A 84 -56.40 -11.34 6.63
N GLU A 85 -56.71 -10.16 7.18
CA GLU A 85 -57.12 -8.97 6.39
C GLU A 85 -55.92 -8.08 5.97
N LEU A 86 -54.68 -8.61 5.97
CA LEU A 86 -53.48 -7.80 5.69
C LEU A 86 -52.40 -8.41 4.77
N LEU A 87 -52.55 -9.62 4.22
CA LEU A 87 -51.62 -10.16 3.21
C LEU A 87 -52.08 -9.89 1.78
N GLY A 88 -51.75 -8.68 1.30
CA GLY A 88 -51.99 -8.28 -0.07
C GLY A 88 -51.20 -9.09 -1.10
N LYS A 89 -51.95 -9.77 -1.99
CA LYS A 89 -51.53 -10.37 -3.27
C LYS A 89 -50.56 -11.56 -3.17
N VAL A 90 -51.13 -12.75 -3.40
CA VAL A 90 -50.39 -13.94 -3.83
C VAL A 90 -49.62 -13.61 -5.11
N GLU A 91 -48.29 -13.52 -5.01
CA GLU A 91 -47.36 -13.48 -6.14
C GLU A 91 -47.50 -14.76 -6.98
N PRO A 92 -47.28 -14.71 -8.31
CA PRO A 92 -47.49 -15.86 -9.18
C PRO A 92 -46.54 -17.02 -8.84
N ASP A 93 -47.09 -18.24 -8.84
CA ASP A 93 -46.43 -19.54 -8.69
C ASP A 93 -44.90 -19.54 -8.96
N VAL A 94 -44.12 -19.31 -7.89
CA VAL A 94 -42.65 -19.35 -7.94
C VAL A 94 -42.17 -20.79 -7.74
N SER A 95 -42.55 -21.65 -8.68
CA SER A 95 -42.09 -23.04 -8.73
C SER A 95 -40.56 -23.11 -8.77
N MET A 96 -39.97 -23.94 -7.92
CA MET A 96 -38.51 -24.11 -7.83
C MET A 96 -37.96 -24.66 -9.15
N ASP A 97 -36.89 -24.04 -9.68
CA ASP A 97 -36.23 -24.49 -10.92
C ASP A 97 -35.84 -25.99 -10.79
N PRO A 98 -36.29 -26.87 -11.70
CA PRO A 98 -36.04 -28.31 -11.57
C PRO A 98 -34.56 -28.70 -11.49
N ASP A 99 -33.66 -27.89 -12.07
CA ASP A 99 -32.22 -28.10 -12.01
C ASP A 99 -31.53 -27.30 -10.88
N PHE A 100 -32.28 -26.68 -9.97
CA PHE A 100 -31.73 -25.97 -8.80
C PHE A 100 -30.79 -26.86 -7.98
N HIS A 101 -31.09 -28.15 -7.83
CA HIS A 101 -30.23 -29.13 -7.18
C HIS A 101 -28.83 -29.27 -7.81
N LYS A 102 -28.67 -28.92 -9.09
CA LYS A 102 -27.40 -28.92 -9.84
C LYS A 102 -26.75 -27.53 -9.93
N ALA A 103 -27.29 -26.49 -9.28
CA ALA A 103 -26.90 -25.10 -9.51
C ALA A 103 -25.40 -24.81 -9.35
N PHE A 104 -24.64 -25.63 -8.61
CA PHE A 104 -23.19 -25.51 -8.39
C PHE A 104 -22.36 -26.70 -8.93
N ASP A 105 -22.95 -27.55 -9.76
CA ASP A 105 -22.35 -28.78 -10.27
C ASP A 105 -21.99 -28.66 -11.75
N GLY A 106 -20.83 -28.05 -12.00
CA GLY A 106 -20.27 -27.89 -13.34
C GLY A 106 -20.61 -26.52 -13.95
N PRO A 107 -20.99 -26.44 -15.23
CA PRO A 107 -21.37 -25.20 -15.89
C PRO A 107 -22.52 -24.49 -15.17
N PRO A 108 -22.56 -23.15 -15.19
CA PRO A 108 -23.66 -22.42 -14.58
C PRO A 108 -24.96 -22.60 -15.37
N LEU A 109 -26.08 -22.57 -14.65
CA LEU A 109 -27.46 -22.67 -15.13
C LEU A 109 -28.18 -21.33 -14.97
N LYS A 110 -29.41 -21.21 -15.50
CA LYS A 110 -30.29 -20.05 -15.30
C LYS A 110 -30.53 -19.74 -13.81
N CYS A 111 -30.70 -20.77 -12.99
CA CYS A 111 -30.89 -20.67 -11.54
C CYS A 111 -29.61 -20.44 -10.72
N THR A 112 -28.40 -20.64 -11.28
CA THR A 112 -27.14 -20.52 -10.53
C THR A 112 -26.96 -19.15 -9.85
N PRO A 113 -27.22 -17.99 -10.48
CA PRO A 113 -27.14 -16.70 -9.79
C PRO A 113 -28.07 -16.60 -8.59
N LEU A 114 -29.31 -17.09 -8.71
CA LEU A 114 -30.30 -17.09 -7.63
C LEU A 114 -29.84 -17.99 -6.48
N ALA A 115 -29.32 -19.19 -6.79
CA ALA A 115 -28.74 -20.09 -5.79
C ALA A 115 -27.56 -19.45 -5.03
N ILE A 116 -26.67 -18.70 -5.71
CA ILE A 116 -25.58 -17.94 -5.04
C ILE A 116 -26.17 -16.86 -4.11
N ALA A 117 -27.19 -16.12 -4.56
CA ALA A 117 -27.85 -15.11 -3.75
C ALA A 117 -28.56 -15.72 -2.53
N MET A 118 -29.28 -16.83 -2.69
CA MET A 118 -29.90 -17.57 -1.58
C MET A 118 -28.87 -18.11 -0.59
N PHE A 119 -27.73 -18.60 -1.05
CA PHE A 119 -26.65 -19.05 -0.17
C PHE A 119 -26.00 -17.90 0.62
N LEU A 120 -25.77 -16.75 -0.03
CA LEU A 120 -25.36 -15.51 0.65
C LEU A 120 -26.40 -15.08 1.69
N ALA A 121 -27.68 -15.12 1.33
CA ALA A 121 -28.78 -14.73 2.20
C ALA A 121 -28.86 -15.63 3.45
N HIS A 122 -28.83 -16.95 3.26
CA HIS A 122 -28.83 -17.92 4.34
C HIS A 122 -27.62 -17.75 5.28
N LYS A 123 -26.42 -17.59 4.73
CA LYS A 123 -25.21 -17.39 5.56
C LYS A 123 -25.20 -16.06 6.32
N CYS A 124 -25.68 -14.98 5.73
CA CYS A 124 -25.59 -13.65 6.37
C CYS A 124 -26.82 -13.25 7.20
N PHE A 125 -28.03 -13.65 6.81
CA PHE A 125 -29.26 -13.30 7.52
C PHE A 125 -29.74 -14.43 8.44
N THR A 126 -29.76 -15.70 7.99
CA THR A 126 -30.18 -16.84 8.82
C THR A 126 -29.09 -17.25 9.83
N GLU A 127 -27.87 -17.57 9.39
CA GLU A 127 -26.74 -17.91 10.27
C GLU A 127 -26.06 -16.69 10.91
N LYS A 128 -26.52 -15.47 10.58
CA LYS A 128 -26.02 -14.19 11.10
C LYS A 128 -24.50 -13.96 10.92
N LEU A 129 -23.87 -14.54 9.89
CA LEU A 129 -22.44 -14.36 9.62
C LEU A 129 -22.15 -13.01 8.96
N GLY A 130 -21.11 -12.33 9.44
CA GLY A 130 -20.77 -10.97 8.98
C GLY A 130 -20.15 -10.88 7.58
N LYS A 131 -20.02 -9.62 7.12
CA LYS A 131 -19.50 -9.19 5.79
C LYS A 131 -18.29 -9.96 5.23
N SER A 132 -17.31 -10.34 6.05
CA SER A 132 -16.13 -11.08 5.60
C SER A 132 -16.46 -12.45 5.00
N THR A 133 -17.52 -13.10 5.50
CA THR A 133 -18.07 -14.35 4.97
C THR A 133 -18.70 -14.11 3.60
N ALA A 134 -19.49 -13.05 3.43
CA ALA A 134 -20.10 -12.68 2.15
C ALA A 134 -19.06 -12.39 1.05
N ASP A 135 -18.05 -11.57 1.37
CA ASP A 135 -16.92 -11.29 0.47
C ASP A 135 -16.11 -12.57 0.15
N GLY A 136 -16.00 -13.50 1.09
CA GLY A 136 -15.36 -14.81 0.91
C GLY A 136 -16.12 -15.72 -0.04
N ILE A 137 -17.44 -15.85 0.15
CA ILE A 137 -18.35 -16.63 -0.71
C ILE A 137 -18.33 -16.09 -2.14
N HIS A 138 -18.57 -14.78 -2.32
CA HIS A 138 -18.56 -14.13 -3.64
C HIS A 138 -17.22 -14.34 -4.36
N SER A 139 -16.11 -14.10 -3.65
CA SER A 139 -14.77 -14.30 -4.23
C SER A 139 -14.49 -15.75 -4.63
N ALA A 140 -15.03 -16.73 -3.89
CA ALA A 140 -14.89 -18.15 -4.21
C ALA A 140 -15.68 -18.53 -5.47
N PHE A 141 -16.96 -18.15 -5.56
CA PHE A 141 -17.79 -18.43 -6.74
C PHE A 141 -17.30 -17.69 -8.00
N VAL A 142 -16.89 -16.42 -7.88
CA VAL A 142 -16.21 -15.70 -8.98
C VAL A 142 -14.98 -16.49 -9.44
N ASN A 143 -14.17 -17.01 -8.52
CA ASN A 143 -12.97 -17.77 -8.87
C ASN A 143 -13.29 -19.12 -9.53
N TYR A 144 -14.24 -19.87 -8.98
CA TYR A 144 -14.68 -21.18 -9.47
C TYR A 144 -15.10 -21.11 -10.94
N TYR A 145 -16.10 -20.28 -11.27
CA TYR A 145 -16.55 -20.12 -12.65
C TYR A 145 -15.50 -19.46 -13.56
N SER A 146 -14.63 -18.57 -13.04
CA SER A 146 -13.51 -17.99 -13.84
C SER A 146 -12.38 -18.97 -14.17
N GLN A 147 -12.38 -20.17 -13.57
CA GLN A 147 -11.45 -21.27 -13.84
C GLN A 147 -12.12 -22.49 -14.50
N LEU A 148 -13.45 -22.55 -14.52
CA LEU A 148 -14.19 -23.61 -15.20
C LEU A 148 -13.93 -23.56 -16.71
N PHE A 149 -13.73 -24.73 -17.29
CA PHE A 149 -13.28 -24.93 -18.66
C PHE A 149 -14.38 -25.64 -19.43
N VAL A 150 -14.74 -25.12 -20.61
CA VAL A 150 -15.68 -25.80 -21.52
C VAL A 150 -14.89 -26.25 -22.73
N CYS A 151 -14.80 -27.56 -22.95
CA CYS A 151 -14.36 -28.09 -24.23
C CYS A 151 -15.46 -27.85 -25.27
N LEU A 152 -15.11 -27.23 -26.40
CA LEU A 152 -16.00 -27.02 -27.54
C LEU A 152 -16.16 -28.32 -28.36
N LEU A 153 -16.65 -29.37 -27.70
CA LEU A 153 -16.96 -30.69 -28.28
C LEU A 153 -18.42 -31.07 -27.98
N PHE A 154 -19.33 -30.12 -28.20
CA PHE A 154 -20.78 -30.35 -28.27
C PHE A 154 -21.30 -29.88 -29.63
N VAL A 155 -20.76 -30.48 -30.68
CA VAL A 155 -21.47 -30.69 -31.95
C VAL A 155 -21.35 -32.17 -32.28
N ASP A 156 -22.37 -32.89 -31.85
CA ASP A 156 -22.89 -34.17 -32.33
C ASP A 156 -22.07 -35.48 -32.28
N LEU A 157 -22.88 -36.53 -32.17
CA LEU A 157 -22.66 -37.97 -32.32
C LEU A 157 -22.01 -38.77 -31.18
N ALA A 158 -22.83 -39.68 -30.66
CA ALA A 158 -22.39 -40.92 -30.05
C ALA A 158 -21.62 -41.81 -31.04
N MET A 159 -20.84 -42.74 -30.48
CA MET A 159 -20.02 -43.75 -31.17
C MET A 159 -18.80 -43.23 -31.95
N THR A 160 -17.60 -43.48 -31.43
CA THR A 160 -16.68 -44.53 -31.95
C THR A 160 -15.45 -44.64 -31.02
N HIS A 161 -14.93 -45.86 -30.84
CA HIS A 161 -13.69 -46.11 -30.08
C HIS A 161 -12.44 -45.62 -30.83
N HIS A 162 -11.41 -45.20 -30.08
CA HIS A 162 -10.05 -44.87 -30.55
C HIS A 162 -9.90 -43.74 -31.61
N ILE A 163 -9.38 -42.60 -31.15
CA ILE A 163 -8.22 -41.91 -31.74
C ILE A 163 -7.53 -41.10 -30.62
N HIS A 164 -6.23 -40.81 -30.79
CA HIS A 164 -5.38 -40.28 -29.73
C HIS A 164 -5.75 -38.87 -29.25
N ARG A 165 -5.75 -38.75 -27.92
CA ARG A 165 -5.56 -37.55 -27.10
C ARG A 165 -4.48 -36.61 -27.66
N GLU A 166 -4.89 -35.54 -28.36
CA GLU A 166 -4.15 -34.28 -28.50
C GLU A 166 -5.10 -33.17 -29.00
N ASN A 167 -4.98 -31.95 -28.44
CA ASN A 167 -5.84 -30.75 -28.62
C ASN A 167 -7.13 -30.65 -27.77
N SER A 168 -6.97 -30.34 -26.48
CA SER A 168 -8.04 -29.83 -25.61
C SER A 168 -7.97 -28.31 -25.41
N ASP A 169 -8.12 -27.55 -26.50
CA ASP A 169 -8.31 -26.09 -26.48
C ASP A 169 -9.74 -25.72 -26.05
N GLY A 170 -10.11 -26.09 -24.82
CA GLY A 170 -11.27 -25.50 -24.17
C GLY A 170 -11.04 -24.03 -23.83
N VAL A 171 -12.14 -23.30 -23.68
CA VAL A 171 -12.11 -21.86 -23.38
C VAL A 171 -12.61 -21.63 -21.96
N LEU A 172 -12.03 -20.64 -21.29
CA LEU A 172 -12.48 -20.17 -19.97
C LEU A 172 -13.77 -19.35 -20.13
N ALA A 173 -14.87 -20.06 -20.40
CA ALA A 173 -16.11 -19.51 -20.95
C ALA A 173 -16.85 -18.52 -20.03
N PHE A 174 -16.70 -18.65 -18.71
CA PHE A 174 -17.52 -17.94 -17.72
C PHE A 174 -16.78 -16.76 -17.06
N ARG A 175 -16.12 -15.95 -17.90
CA ARG A 175 -15.45 -14.69 -17.53
C ARG A 175 -16.18 -13.49 -18.13
N GLY A 176 -16.43 -12.47 -17.32
CA GLY A 176 -17.11 -11.23 -17.74
C GLY A 176 -18.45 -11.02 -17.02
N PRO A 177 -19.24 -10.02 -17.45
CA PRO A 177 -20.61 -9.80 -16.99
C PRO A 177 -21.49 -11.04 -17.25
N TRP A 178 -22.39 -11.35 -16.32
CA TRP A 178 -23.34 -12.45 -16.50
C TRP A 178 -24.41 -12.10 -17.54
N ASP A 179 -24.76 -13.08 -18.37
CA ASP A 179 -25.88 -13.02 -19.31
C ASP A 179 -26.45 -14.43 -19.54
N TYR A 180 -27.76 -14.53 -19.78
CA TYR A 180 -28.45 -15.78 -20.09
C TYR A 180 -29.35 -15.61 -21.30
N ASP A 181 -29.04 -16.33 -22.37
CA ASP A 181 -29.78 -16.32 -23.61
C ASP A 181 -30.93 -17.34 -23.55
N GLU A 182 -32.16 -16.87 -23.36
CA GLU A 182 -33.36 -17.72 -23.31
C GLU A 182 -33.58 -18.53 -24.60
N ALA A 183 -33.22 -17.98 -25.76
CA ALA A 183 -33.47 -18.61 -27.05
C ALA A 183 -32.49 -19.75 -27.32
N THR A 184 -31.22 -19.61 -26.92
CA THR A 184 -30.21 -20.67 -27.08
C THR A 184 -29.98 -21.52 -25.82
N LYS A 185 -30.59 -21.15 -24.69
CA LYS A 185 -30.36 -21.68 -23.33
C LYS A 185 -28.88 -21.66 -22.91
N LYS A 186 -28.11 -20.67 -23.39
CA LYS A 186 -26.67 -20.56 -23.14
C LYS A 186 -26.34 -19.47 -22.13
N CYS A 187 -25.66 -19.88 -21.06
CA CYS A 187 -25.07 -19.00 -20.06
C CYS A 187 -23.76 -18.38 -20.57
N LYS A 188 -23.56 -17.08 -20.35
CA LYS A 188 -22.32 -16.35 -20.68
C LYS A 188 -21.82 -15.58 -19.45
N GLY A 189 -20.50 -15.43 -19.36
CA GLY A 189 -19.86 -14.72 -18.25
C GLY A 189 -20.07 -15.39 -16.89
N ASN A 190 -19.87 -14.63 -15.80
CA ASN A 190 -19.74 -15.21 -14.47
C ASN A 190 -21.00 -15.01 -13.60
N PRO A 191 -21.71 -16.07 -13.15
CA PRO A 191 -22.99 -15.94 -12.44
C PRO A 191 -22.86 -15.20 -11.09
N ALA A 192 -21.68 -15.24 -10.45
CA ALA A 192 -21.43 -14.50 -9.22
C ALA A 192 -21.31 -12.97 -9.45
N ARG A 193 -21.36 -12.51 -10.71
CA ARG A 193 -21.41 -11.10 -11.11
C ARG A 193 -22.79 -10.70 -11.67
N ALA A 194 -23.81 -11.54 -11.52
CA ALA A 194 -25.17 -11.19 -11.87
C ALA A 194 -25.72 -10.11 -10.92
N PRO A 195 -26.64 -9.24 -11.37
CA PRO A 195 -27.21 -8.17 -10.54
C PRO A 195 -27.75 -8.67 -9.19
N VAL A 196 -28.55 -9.75 -9.20
CA VAL A 196 -29.11 -10.38 -7.98
C VAL A 196 -28.06 -10.79 -6.95
N VAL A 197 -26.86 -11.19 -7.39
CA VAL A 197 -25.75 -11.58 -6.49
C VAL A 197 -25.04 -10.34 -5.94
N GLU A 198 -24.80 -9.32 -6.76
CA GLU A 198 -24.17 -8.07 -6.33
C GLU A 198 -25.08 -7.26 -5.39
N ASP A 199 -26.40 -7.24 -5.65
CA ASP A 199 -27.39 -6.61 -4.77
C ASP A 199 -27.52 -7.36 -3.44
N MET A 200 -27.55 -8.70 -3.45
CA MET A 200 -27.53 -9.48 -2.21
C MET A 200 -26.22 -9.29 -1.44
N LEU A 201 -25.07 -9.28 -2.12
CA LEU A 201 -23.78 -8.99 -1.51
C LEU A 201 -23.74 -7.58 -0.88
N LYS A 202 -24.38 -6.59 -1.51
CA LYS A 202 -24.55 -5.23 -0.99
C LYS A 202 -25.48 -5.21 0.23
N ALA A 203 -26.58 -5.97 0.21
CA ALA A 203 -27.45 -6.14 1.38
C ALA A 203 -26.69 -6.77 2.57
N CYS A 204 -25.95 -7.87 2.35
CA CYS A 204 -25.09 -8.48 3.37
C CYS A 204 -24.01 -7.53 3.92
N LYS A 205 -23.55 -6.56 3.11
CA LYS A 205 -22.57 -5.54 3.51
C LYS A 205 -23.16 -4.40 4.34
N ASN A 206 -24.45 -4.15 4.19
CA ASN A 206 -25.17 -3.06 4.86
C ASN A 206 -25.91 -3.53 6.12
N LYS A 207 -26.26 -4.82 6.21
CA LYS A 207 -27.07 -5.43 7.28
C LYS A 207 -26.69 -4.98 8.69
N ASP A 208 -25.40 -5.04 9.02
CA ASP A 208 -24.91 -4.81 10.40
C ASP A 208 -24.40 -3.36 10.62
N GLY A 209 -24.68 -2.44 9.69
CA GLY A 209 -24.22 -1.04 9.73
C GLY A 209 -22.69 -0.87 9.63
N GLU A 210 -22.15 0.25 10.10
CA GLU A 210 -20.73 0.31 10.47
C GLU A 210 -20.54 -0.47 11.77
N SER A 211 -20.06 -1.71 11.67
CA SER A 211 -19.75 -2.55 12.83
C SER A 211 -18.83 -1.82 13.81
N GLU A 212 -19.20 -1.81 15.10
CA GLU A 212 -18.33 -1.34 16.19
C GLU A 212 -16.97 -2.05 16.09
N ARG A 213 -15.92 -1.27 15.85
CA ARG A 213 -14.63 -1.83 15.44
C ARG A 213 -13.89 -2.36 16.65
N ARG A 214 -13.94 -3.68 16.83
CA ARG A 214 -13.07 -4.43 17.75
C ARG A 214 -11.60 -4.34 17.31
N HIS A 215 -11.00 -3.17 17.53
CA HIS A 215 -9.60 -2.93 17.28
C HIS A 215 -8.75 -3.62 18.36
N SER A 216 -7.54 -4.02 17.99
CA SER A 216 -6.54 -4.48 18.95
C SER A 216 -6.31 -3.40 19.98
N ARG A 217 -6.31 -3.75 21.27
CA ARG A 217 -5.73 -2.87 22.28
C ARG A 217 -4.29 -2.53 21.88
N ALA A 218 -3.89 -1.26 22.01
CA ALA A 218 -2.53 -0.82 21.87
C ALA A 218 -1.69 -1.23 23.09
N MET A 219 -0.48 -1.74 22.85
CA MET A 219 0.51 -1.91 23.92
C MET A 219 1.03 -0.51 24.25
N SER A 220 0.70 0.07 25.41
CA SER A 220 1.17 1.43 25.75
C SER A 220 2.68 1.44 26.04
N ILE A 221 3.27 2.63 26.22
CA ILE A 221 4.68 2.71 26.63
C ILE A 221 4.88 2.22 28.08
N GLU A 222 3.88 2.41 28.94
CA GLU A 222 3.83 1.87 30.31
C GLU A 222 3.72 0.34 30.30
N ASP A 223 2.94 -0.23 29.38
CA ASP A 223 2.88 -1.68 29.18
C ASP A 223 4.23 -2.23 28.65
N MET A 224 4.92 -1.49 27.76
CA MET A 224 6.29 -1.82 27.35
C MET A 224 7.29 -1.75 28.51
N ARG A 225 7.18 -0.77 29.40
CA ARG A 225 8.01 -0.67 30.63
C ARG A 225 7.77 -1.88 31.54
N ARG A 226 6.52 -2.21 31.87
CA ARG A 226 6.19 -3.41 32.67
C ARG A 226 6.79 -4.69 32.09
N LEU A 227 6.71 -4.88 30.77
CA LEU A 227 7.38 -6.01 30.10
C LEU A 227 8.90 -5.96 30.29
N HIS A 228 9.52 -4.81 30.02
CA HIS A 228 10.96 -4.60 30.14
C HIS A 228 11.49 -4.82 31.56
N ASP A 229 10.81 -4.27 32.56
CA ASP A 229 11.17 -4.34 33.97
C ASP A 229 11.03 -5.78 34.47
N TYR A 230 9.90 -6.44 34.15
CA TYR A 230 9.74 -7.88 34.38
C TYR A 230 10.87 -8.70 33.75
N PHE A 231 11.27 -8.39 32.50
CA PHE A 231 12.41 -9.09 31.88
C PHE A 231 13.74 -8.78 32.56
N SER A 232 13.97 -7.56 33.01
CA SER A 232 15.22 -7.15 33.68
C SER A 232 15.37 -7.84 35.04
N GLU A 233 14.26 -7.99 35.78
CA GLU A 233 14.22 -8.62 37.10
C GLU A 233 14.27 -10.16 37.03
N ASN A 234 13.59 -10.78 36.06
CA ASN A 234 13.36 -12.23 36.04
C ASN A 234 14.24 -13.01 35.04
N CYS A 235 15.04 -12.34 34.20
CA CYS A 235 15.89 -13.01 33.20
C CYS A 235 17.03 -13.80 33.86
N PRO A 236 17.10 -15.14 33.70
CA PRO A 236 18.13 -15.95 34.35
C PRO A 236 19.55 -15.55 33.95
N VAL A 237 20.45 -15.55 34.93
CA VAL A 237 21.90 -15.38 34.72
C VAL A 237 22.52 -16.75 34.39
N ILE A 238 23.43 -16.79 33.42
CA ILE A 238 24.20 -18.00 33.09
C ILE A 238 25.58 -17.88 33.71
N ASN A 239 26.00 -18.94 34.39
CA ASN A 239 27.35 -19.07 34.92
C ASN A 239 28.25 -19.74 33.88
N LEU A 240 29.12 -18.95 33.24
CA LEU A 240 30.05 -19.45 32.21
C LEU A 240 31.06 -20.48 32.72
N SER A 241 31.20 -20.64 34.05
CA SER A 241 32.09 -21.61 34.68
C SER A 241 31.47 -23.00 34.87
N MET A 242 30.15 -23.17 34.66
CA MET A 242 29.47 -24.47 34.74
C MET A 242 29.17 -25.02 33.34
N PRO A 243 29.10 -26.35 33.14
CA PRO A 243 28.72 -26.96 31.87
C PRO A 243 27.37 -26.46 31.33
N PHE A 244 27.19 -26.55 30.01
CA PHE A 244 25.94 -26.15 29.34
C PHE A 244 24.78 -27.08 29.72
N GLU A 245 25.07 -28.39 29.80
CA GLU A 245 24.14 -29.45 30.19
C GLU A 245 23.44 -29.16 31.52
N ASP A 246 24.21 -28.72 32.51
CA ASP A 246 23.75 -28.46 33.87
C ASP A 246 22.96 -27.14 33.99
N GLN A 247 22.93 -26.33 32.92
CA GLN A 247 22.29 -25.02 32.87
C GLN A 247 21.21 -24.91 31.78
N ARG A 248 20.79 -26.04 31.19
CA ARG A 248 19.82 -26.05 30.07
C ARG A 248 18.53 -25.26 30.35
N GLU A 249 18.03 -25.30 31.59
CA GLU A 249 16.84 -24.52 32.00
C GLU A 249 17.14 -23.01 32.08
N ALA A 250 18.25 -22.60 32.68
CA ALA A 250 18.66 -21.20 32.73
C ALA A 250 18.93 -20.62 31.33
N ILE A 251 19.54 -21.41 30.44
CA ILE A 251 19.75 -21.07 29.02
C ILE A 251 18.41 -20.89 28.30
N ALA A 252 17.50 -21.86 28.42
CA ALA A 252 16.16 -21.79 27.82
C ALA A 252 15.34 -20.60 28.35
N GLY A 253 15.43 -20.33 29.65
CA GLY A 253 14.80 -19.20 30.31
C GLY A 253 15.35 -17.86 29.82
N ARG A 254 16.68 -17.67 29.87
CA ARG A 254 17.36 -16.46 29.38
C ARG A 254 17.09 -16.21 27.90
N GLY A 255 17.17 -17.25 27.07
CA GLY A 255 16.84 -17.18 25.66
C GLY A 255 15.39 -16.73 25.42
N SER A 256 14.44 -17.26 26.19
CA SER A 256 13.02 -16.88 26.08
C SER A 256 12.76 -15.42 26.46
N HIS A 257 13.48 -14.87 27.44
CA HIS A 257 13.39 -13.46 27.85
C HIS A 257 14.00 -12.55 26.78
N LEU A 258 15.25 -12.79 26.39
CA LEU A 258 15.96 -12.00 25.37
C LEU A 258 15.23 -12.02 24.02
N PHE A 259 14.78 -13.20 23.57
CA PHE A 259 13.98 -13.36 22.35
C PHE A 259 12.76 -12.46 22.36
N PHE A 260 11.99 -12.45 23.46
CA PHE A 260 10.73 -11.72 23.49
C PHE A 260 10.93 -10.21 23.70
N ASN A 261 11.94 -9.80 24.47
CA ASN A 261 12.29 -8.39 24.61
C ASN A 261 12.76 -7.80 23.27
N ALA A 262 13.62 -8.52 22.54
CA ALA A 262 14.00 -8.19 21.16
C ALA A 262 12.80 -8.15 20.20
N PHE A 263 11.87 -9.10 20.31
CA PHE A 263 10.66 -9.17 19.49
C PHE A 263 9.72 -7.97 19.72
N ALA A 264 9.43 -7.67 20.99
CA ALA A 264 8.52 -6.60 21.40
C ALA A 264 9.09 -5.22 21.03
N SER A 265 10.34 -4.94 21.42
CA SER A 265 11.03 -3.68 21.08
C SER A 265 11.16 -3.48 19.56
N SER A 266 11.47 -4.53 18.79
CA SER A 266 11.50 -4.46 17.32
C SER A 266 10.12 -4.15 16.72
N ALA A 267 9.08 -4.81 17.21
CA ALA A 267 7.71 -4.60 16.73
C ALA A 267 7.17 -3.20 17.08
N PHE A 268 7.47 -2.72 18.30
CA PHE A 268 7.07 -1.40 18.80
C PHE A 268 7.87 -0.24 18.18
N THR A 269 9.16 -0.43 17.90
CA THR A 269 9.98 0.64 17.31
C THR A 269 9.70 0.84 15.82
N ILE A 270 9.52 -0.25 15.05
CA ILE A 270 9.40 -0.22 13.57
C ILE A 270 7.93 -0.38 13.09
N TRP A 271 7.02 -0.51 14.04
CA TRP A 271 5.57 -0.69 13.83
C TRP A 271 5.31 -1.88 12.91
N LEU A 272 5.97 -3.00 13.21
CA LEU A 272 5.84 -4.25 12.49
C LEU A 272 4.51 -4.91 12.86
N ARG A 273 3.83 -5.47 11.85
CA ARG A 273 2.80 -6.48 12.13
C ARG A 273 3.49 -7.76 12.57
N ILE A 274 2.83 -8.63 13.34
CA ILE A 274 3.43 -9.93 13.77
C ILE A 274 4.07 -10.68 12.60
N GLY A 275 3.35 -10.85 11.49
CA GLY A 275 3.89 -11.54 10.31
C GLY A 275 5.03 -10.81 9.58
N GLU A 276 5.26 -9.52 9.85
CA GLU A 276 6.43 -8.78 9.35
C GLU A 276 7.64 -9.01 10.29
N VAL A 277 7.45 -8.98 11.62
CA VAL A 277 8.54 -9.24 12.59
C VAL A 277 8.99 -10.70 12.58
N THR A 278 8.08 -11.69 12.54
CA THR A 278 8.48 -13.11 12.47
C THR A 278 9.15 -13.47 11.14
N SER A 279 8.95 -12.68 10.08
CA SER A 279 9.61 -12.86 8.78
C SER A 279 10.96 -12.15 8.63
N LEU A 280 11.46 -11.53 9.70
CA LEU A 280 12.79 -10.93 9.69
C LEU A 280 13.88 -12.00 9.61
N GLN A 281 14.87 -11.77 8.75
CA GLN A 281 16.03 -12.63 8.52
C GLN A 281 17.31 -11.79 8.64
N TYR A 282 18.44 -12.44 8.88
CA TYR A 282 19.71 -11.74 9.11
C TYR A 282 20.14 -10.82 7.96
N ARG A 283 19.89 -11.21 6.71
CA ARG A 283 20.07 -10.37 5.50
C ARG A 283 19.26 -9.07 5.45
N HIS A 284 18.28 -8.88 6.34
CA HIS A 284 17.56 -7.61 6.47
C HIS A 284 18.31 -6.60 7.34
N LEU A 285 19.36 -7.02 8.06
CA LEU A 285 20.25 -6.15 8.83
C LEU A 285 21.49 -5.79 8.00
N GLU A 286 21.90 -4.52 8.08
CA GLU A 286 23.03 -3.95 7.35
C GLU A 286 23.92 -3.22 8.38
N PHE A 287 25.05 -3.83 8.73
CA PHE A 287 26.03 -3.33 9.70
C PHE A 287 27.10 -2.52 8.99
N LEU A 288 27.06 -1.19 9.11
CA LEU A 288 27.87 -0.28 8.27
C LEU A 288 29.38 -0.39 8.50
N THR A 289 29.79 -0.77 9.72
CA THR A 289 31.19 -0.91 10.15
C THR A 289 31.70 -2.36 10.03
N GLY A 290 30.88 -3.30 9.56
CA GLY A 290 31.14 -4.73 9.63
C GLY A 290 30.96 -5.35 11.02
N SER A 291 30.95 -4.54 12.09
CA SER A 291 30.63 -4.97 13.46
C SER A 291 29.17 -4.71 13.80
N ARG A 292 28.59 -5.57 14.67
CA ARG A 292 27.27 -5.32 15.28
C ARG A 292 27.27 -4.12 16.22
N ARG A 293 28.36 -3.95 16.96
CA ARG A 293 28.57 -2.89 17.95
C ARG A 293 29.89 -2.20 17.62
N ALA A 294 29.87 -0.89 17.43
CA ALA A 294 31.07 -0.08 17.31
C ALA A 294 30.97 1.12 18.27
N PRO A 295 32.10 1.61 18.81
CA PRO A 295 32.12 2.84 19.59
C PRO A 295 31.72 4.04 18.71
N PHE A 296 31.30 5.13 19.36
CA PHE A 296 30.99 6.40 18.71
C PHE A 296 32.19 6.91 17.91
N SER A 297 32.06 6.98 16.60
CA SER A 297 33.09 7.51 15.70
C SER A 297 32.82 8.99 15.42
N ASN A 298 33.77 9.86 15.74
CA ASN A 298 33.74 11.30 15.43
C ASN A 298 32.48 12.05 15.95
N GLY A 299 31.87 11.58 17.05
CA GLY A 299 30.67 12.18 17.66
C GLY A 299 29.34 11.71 17.06
N GLU A 300 29.34 10.97 15.97
CA GLU A 300 28.12 10.39 15.38
C GLU A 300 27.70 9.10 16.13
N PRO A 301 26.41 8.94 16.47
CA PRO A 301 25.91 7.73 17.13
C PRO A 301 25.93 6.52 16.20
N HIS A 302 26.50 5.40 16.68
CA HIS A 302 26.51 4.15 15.92
C HIS A 302 25.08 3.62 15.70
N PHE A 303 24.84 3.04 14.53
CA PHE A 303 23.58 2.40 14.18
C PHE A 303 23.79 1.22 13.23
N PHE A 304 22.91 0.22 13.31
CA PHE A 304 22.70 -0.73 12.21
C PHE A 304 21.46 -0.32 11.42
N ARG A 305 21.31 -0.84 10.20
CA ARG A 305 20.18 -0.52 9.35
C ARG A 305 19.30 -1.74 9.10
N LEU A 306 18.00 -1.62 9.38
CA LEU A 306 16.98 -2.61 9.05
C LEU A 306 16.35 -2.29 7.68
N ASN A 307 16.16 -3.30 6.83
CA ASN A 307 15.76 -3.15 5.42
C ASN A 307 14.47 -3.95 5.11
N LEU A 308 13.30 -3.32 5.26
CA LEU A 308 11.98 -3.96 5.09
C LEU A 308 11.46 -3.90 3.65
N ARG A 309 12.12 -4.56 2.69
CA ARG A 309 11.77 -4.46 1.25
C ARG A 309 10.32 -4.87 0.90
N ASN A 310 9.76 -5.82 1.63
CA ASN A 310 8.53 -6.54 1.25
C ASN A 310 7.36 -6.36 2.25
N ARG A 311 7.08 -5.13 2.71
CA ARG A 311 5.93 -4.88 3.61
C ARG A 311 4.58 -5.29 2.99
N LYS A 312 3.55 -5.48 3.84
CA LYS A 312 2.21 -5.93 3.41
C LYS A 312 1.69 -5.14 2.20
N ASN A 313 1.15 -5.85 1.20
CA ASN A 313 0.64 -5.34 -0.08
C ASN A 313 1.67 -4.78 -1.06
N TRP A 314 2.99 -4.92 -0.86
CA TRP A 314 4.02 -4.37 -1.79
C TRP A 314 3.76 -4.72 -3.26
N GLN A 315 3.41 -5.98 -3.58
CA GLN A 315 3.09 -6.41 -4.95
C GLN A 315 1.87 -5.71 -5.55
N LYS A 316 0.84 -5.41 -4.73
CA LYS A 316 -0.36 -4.68 -5.19
C LYS A 316 -0.03 -3.20 -5.39
N ARG A 317 0.78 -2.62 -4.51
CA ARG A 317 1.26 -1.24 -4.59
C ARG A 317 2.18 -1.02 -5.79
N GLU A 318 3.10 -1.94 -6.06
CA GLU A 318 3.95 -1.96 -7.25
C GLU A 318 3.13 -2.07 -8.54
N LYS A 319 2.16 -2.99 -8.61
CA LYS A 319 1.20 -3.10 -9.74
C LYS A 319 0.39 -1.82 -9.96
N ASN A 320 0.09 -1.08 -8.90
CA ASN A 320 -0.61 0.21 -8.95
C ASN A 320 0.34 1.40 -9.23
N GLY A 321 1.62 1.16 -9.52
CA GLY A 321 2.61 2.23 -9.80
C GLY A 321 3.09 3.01 -8.56
N GLU A 322 2.78 2.55 -7.34
CA GLU A 322 3.23 3.16 -6.09
C GLU A 322 4.69 2.79 -5.74
N HIS A 323 5.61 3.05 -6.67
CA HIS A 323 7.01 2.65 -6.59
C HIS A 323 7.81 3.28 -5.44
N GLN A 324 7.26 4.27 -4.73
CA GLN A 324 7.89 4.87 -3.54
C GLN A 324 7.67 4.05 -2.25
N LEU A 325 6.90 2.96 -2.31
CA LEU A 325 6.54 2.13 -1.15
C LEU A 325 7.20 0.74 -1.17
N SER A 326 8.26 0.55 -1.97
CA SER A 326 9.05 -0.68 -2.06
C SER A 326 9.99 -0.87 -0.86
N GLY A 327 9.40 -0.85 0.34
CA GLY A 327 10.08 -0.97 1.61
C GLY A 327 10.83 0.27 2.07
N HIS A 328 11.23 0.24 3.34
CA HIS A 328 12.01 1.31 3.96
C HIS A 328 13.29 0.74 4.58
N LYS A 329 14.34 1.57 4.54
CA LYS A 329 15.57 1.42 5.31
C LYS A 329 15.41 2.25 6.59
N TYR A 330 15.52 1.62 7.74
CA TYR A 330 15.44 2.26 9.06
C TYR A 330 16.84 2.21 9.67
N ASN A 331 17.40 3.36 10.04
CA ASN A 331 18.62 3.42 10.85
C ASN A 331 18.19 3.23 12.31
N ILE A 332 18.72 2.20 12.98
CA ILE A 332 18.37 1.81 14.34
C ILE A 332 19.51 2.25 15.26
N TYR A 333 19.27 3.33 16.00
CA TYR A 333 20.19 3.89 16.97
C TYR A 333 19.92 3.32 18.37
N PRO A 334 20.93 3.25 19.27
CA PRO A 334 20.70 2.99 20.69
C PRO A 334 19.77 4.02 21.31
N GLN A 335 18.92 3.58 22.24
CA GLN A 335 17.95 4.42 22.95
C GLN A 335 18.06 4.21 24.48
N PRO A 336 19.22 4.53 25.10
CA PRO A 336 19.46 4.27 26.52
C PRO A 336 18.48 5.01 27.45
N ASP A 337 17.98 6.17 27.04
CA ASP A 337 16.93 6.93 27.76
C ASP A 337 15.56 6.24 27.77
N ASN A 338 15.34 5.29 26.86
CA ASN A 338 14.05 4.63 26.64
C ASN A 338 14.27 3.10 26.47
N PRO A 339 14.84 2.42 27.48
CA PRO A 339 15.22 1.02 27.40
C PRO A 339 14.03 0.11 27.11
N GLU A 340 12.80 0.49 27.51
CA GLU A 340 11.56 -0.25 27.22
C GLU A 340 11.28 -0.44 25.72
N MET A 341 11.89 0.39 24.88
CA MET A 341 11.74 0.36 23.43
C MET A 341 13.10 0.40 22.70
N ASP A 342 14.21 0.09 23.38
CA ASP A 342 15.52 0.06 22.75
C ASP A 342 15.74 -1.21 21.91
N MET A 343 15.15 -1.20 20.71
CA MET A 343 15.36 -2.23 19.70
C MET A 343 16.85 -2.48 19.41
N TYR A 344 17.72 -1.47 19.48
CA TYR A 344 19.13 -1.65 19.16
C TYR A 344 19.79 -2.61 20.14
N THR A 345 19.68 -2.30 21.44
CA THR A 345 20.31 -3.10 22.49
C THR A 345 19.67 -4.49 22.58
N HIS A 346 18.33 -4.57 22.70
CA HIS A 346 17.64 -5.85 22.89
C HIS A 346 17.79 -6.81 21.71
N LEU A 347 17.76 -6.30 20.46
CA LEU A 347 17.97 -7.17 19.30
C LEU A 347 19.40 -7.71 19.28
N LEU A 348 20.42 -6.87 19.50
CA LEU A 348 21.80 -7.33 19.46
C LEU A 348 22.11 -8.31 20.60
N ASP A 349 21.61 -8.06 21.82
CA ASP A 349 21.76 -8.97 22.96
C ASP A 349 21.11 -10.34 22.68
N TRP A 350 19.95 -10.36 22.04
CA TRP A 350 19.33 -11.60 21.56
C TRP A 350 20.17 -12.30 20.48
N LEU A 351 20.69 -11.57 19.48
CA LEU A 351 21.47 -12.18 18.39
C LEU A 351 22.79 -12.78 18.89
N ASP A 352 23.49 -12.07 19.76
CA ASP A 352 24.75 -12.54 20.35
C ASP A 352 24.49 -13.78 21.22
N PHE A 353 23.39 -13.79 22.01
CA PHE A 353 22.94 -14.96 22.76
C PHE A 353 22.55 -16.15 21.87
N TYR A 354 21.79 -15.89 20.80
CA TYR A 354 21.27 -16.90 19.88
C TYR A 354 22.42 -17.66 19.20
N GLU A 355 23.42 -16.95 18.70
CA GLU A 355 24.61 -17.56 18.10
C GLU A 355 25.43 -18.36 19.11
N GLN A 356 25.69 -17.79 20.30
CA GLN A 356 26.58 -18.39 21.29
C GLN A 356 25.98 -19.61 22.01
N PHE A 357 24.71 -19.55 22.43
CA PHE A 357 24.14 -20.54 23.36
C PHE A 357 23.14 -21.51 22.73
N LEU A 358 22.51 -21.15 21.60
CA LEU A 358 21.44 -21.97 20.99
C LEU A 358 21.83 -22.55 19.63
N LEU A 359 22.64 -21.82 18.85
CA LEU A 359 22.98 -22.18 17.47
C LEU A 359 24.40 -22.74 17.31
N GLY A 360 25.35 -22.31 18.15
CA GLY A 360 26.75 -22.76 18.11
C GLY A 360 27.53 -22.31 16.87
N ARG A 361 26.95 -21.44 16.04
CA ARG A 361 27.55 -20.83 14.84
C ARG A 361 27.03 -19.41 14.62
N PRO A 362 27.76 -18.56 13.87
CA PRO A 362 27.23 -17.29 13.37
C PRO A 362 25.98 -17.50 12.50
N LEU A 363 25.11 -16.50 12.46
CA LEU A 363 23.89 -16.46 11.65
C LEU A 363 24.20 -16.28 10.16
N GLU A 364 23.57 -17.11 9.35
CA GLU A 364 23.60 -17.03 7.90
C GLU A 364 22.55 -16.01 7.40
N PRO A 365 22.71 -15.40 6.21
CA PRO A 365 21.83 -14.34 5.74
C PRO A 365 20.34 -14.76 5.67
N GLU A 366 20.08 -16.04 5.41
CA GLU A 366 18.75 -16.64 5.32
C GLU A 366 18.13 -17.05 6.68
N ASP A 367 18.91 -17.06 7.76
CA ASP A 367 18.40 -17.42 9.10
C ASP A 367 17.41 -16.37 9.60
N TYR A 368 16.31 -16.83 10.21
CA TYR A 368 15.30 -15.96 10.80
C TYR A 368 15.78 -15.38 12.13
N LEU A 369 15.56 -14.08 12.35
CA LEU A 369 15.89 -13.44 13.63
C LEU A 369 15.04 -13.98 14.78
N PHE A 370 13.82 -14.41 14.48
CA PHE A 370 12.84 -14.97 15.42
C PHE A 370 12.43 -16.38 14.96
N PRO A 371 13.31 -17.39 15.15
CA PRO A 371 13.10 -18.75 14.68
C PRO A 371 11.99 -19.47 15.44
N THR A 372 11.60 -20.65 14.95
CA THR A 372 10.85 -21.63 15.75
C THR A 372 11.78 -22.21 16.82
N VAL A 373 11.45 -21.98 18.08
CA VAL A 373 12.09 -22.61 19.24
C VAL A 373 11.30 -23.85 19.64
N GLY A 374 11.98 -24.96 19.93
CA GLY A 374 11.37 -26.22 20.38
C GLY A 374 10.85 -26.15 21.81
N ALA A 375 10.08 -27.16 22.22
CA ALA A 375 9.42 -27.20 23.53
C ALA A 375 10.39 -27.15 24.73
N ASN A 376 11.64 -27.56 24.55
CA ASN A 376 12.69 -27.49 25.57
C ASN A 376 13.36 -26.10 25.69
N GLY A 377 12.94 -25.10 24.90
CA GLY A 377 13.48 -23.74 24.90
C GLY A 377 14.93 -23.56 24.41
N ALA A 378 15.70 -24.65 24.32
CA ALA A 378 17.10 -24.66 23.89
C ALA A 378 17.30 -25.07 22.42
N SER A 379 16.39 -25.83 21.83
CA SER A 379 16.47 -26.24 20.42
C SER A 379 15.84 -25.20 19.48
N VAL A 380 16.51 -24.90 18.36
CA VAL A 380 16.14 -23.81 17.44
C VAL A 380 16.14 -24.27 15.98
N GLN A 381 15.16 -23.85 15.19
CA GLN A 381 15.08 -24.09 13.75
C GLN A 381 15.34 -22.78 12.99
N PRO A 382 16.60 -22.44 12.68
CA PRO A 382 16.97 -21.14 12.10
C PRO A 382 16.33 -20.87 10.74
N SER A 383 16.05 -21.92 9.97
CA SER A 383 15.40 -21.87 8.65
C SER A 383 13.87 -21.75 8.70
N ARG A 384 13.25 -21.72 9.89
CA ARG A 384 11.79 -21.69 10.07
C ARG A 384 11.37 -20.55 11.00
N PRO A 385 10.55 -19.57 10.55
CA PRO A 385 10.10 -18.48 11.40
C PRO A 385 9.10 -18.96 12.46
N MET A 386 9.03 -18.25 13.59
CA MET A 386 7.93 -18.37 14.54
C MET A 386 6.57 -18.10 13.84
N SER A 387 5.55 -18.91 14.11
CA SER A 387 4.22 -18.69 13.55
C SER A 387 3.49 -17.52 14.22
N ALA A 388 2.55 -16.90 13.50
CA ALA A 388 1.77 -15.77 14.04
C ALA A 388 0.95 -16.17 15.27
N ASP A 389 0.44 -17.41 15.33
CA ASP A 389 -0.35 -17.91 16.45
C ASP A 389 0.51 -18.15 17.70
N VAL A 390 1.76 -18.63 17.53
CA VAL A 390 2.72 -18.75 18.64
C VAL A 390 3.14 -17.38 19.14
N ALA A 391 3.39 -16.42 18.25
CA ALA A 391 3.68 -15.04 18.60
C ALA A 391 2.52 -14.40 19.40
N GLN A 392 1.28 -14.61 18.94
CA GLN A 392 0.07 -14.14 19.61
C GLN A 392 -0.09 -14.73 21.02
N LYS A 393 0.16 -16.04 21.19
CA LYS A 393 0.17 -16.69 22.51
C LYS A 393 1.24 -16.10 23.43
N LYS A 394 2.47 -15.91 22.93
CA LYS A 394 3.58 -15.32 23.71
C LYS A 394 3.30 -13.88 24.15
N ILE A 395 2.62 -13.07 23.34
CA ILE A 395 2.19 -11.71 23.74
C ILE A 395 1.28 -11.75 24.96
N ILE A 396 0.25 -12.61 24.95
CA ILE A 396 -0.67 -12.74 26.07
C ILE A 396 0.03 -13.34 27.29
N GLU A 397 0.88 -14.36 27.09
CA GLU A 397 1.65 -15.02 28.15
C GLU A 397 2.55 -14.04 28.91
N TRP A 398 3.41 -13.30 28.19
CA TRP A 398 4.33 -12.35 28.82
C TRP A 398 3.63 -11.13 29.40
N ALA A 399 2.58 -10.62 28.74
CA ALA A 399 1.78 -9.54 29.31
C ALA A 399 1.13 -9.94 30.64
N LYS A 400 0.62 -11.17 30.75
CA LYS A 400 0.09 -11.70 32.03
C LYS A 400 1.19 -11.87 33.09
N LYS A 401 2.36 -12.38 32.71
CA LYS A 401 3.52 -12.51 33.61
C LYS A 401 4.01 -11.15 34.14
N ALA A 402 4.03 -10.13 33.29
CA ALA A 402 4.37 -8.74 33.64
C ALA A 402 3.21 -7.97 34.34
N GLY A 403 2.16 -8.66 34.81
CA GLY A 403 1.05 -8.04 35.54
C GLY A 403 0.20 -7.04 34.74
N ILE A 404 0.25 -7.08 33.41
CA ILE A 404 -0.49 -6.14 32.56
C ILE A 404 -1.97 -6.55 32.55
N PRO A 405 -2.89 -5.67 32.99
CA PRO A 405 -4.33 -5.97 33.01
C PRO A 405 -4.83 -6.21 31.59
N ASN A 406 -5.94 -6.93 31.41
CA ASN A 406 -6.63 -7.12 30.12
C ASN A 406 -5.72 -7.59 28.96
N ALA A 407 -4.77 -8.48 29.25
CA ALA A 407 -3.74 -8.93 28.31
C ALA A 407 -4.31 -9.67 27.09
N GLU A 408 -5.45 -10.35 27.24
CA GLU A 408 -6.18 -11.03 26.15
C GLU A 408 -6.76 -10.07 25.09
N LEU A 409 -6.85 -8.77 25.36
CA LEU A 409 -7.25 -7.76 24.37
C LEU A 409 -6.10 -7.36 23.41
N PHE A 410 -4.86 -7.76 23.70
CA PHE A 410 -3.75 -7.58 22.77
C PHE A 410 -3.85 -8.58 21.62
N THR A 411 -3.85 -8.08 20.38
CA THR A 411 -3.81 -8.90 19.17
C THR A 411 -2.60 -8.57 18.30
N THR A 412 -2.53 -9.16 17.11
CA THR A 412 -1.38 -9.08 16.17
C THR A 412 -0.93 -7.68 15.72
N HIS A 413 -1.59 -6.61 16.18
CA HIS A 413 -1.31 -5.20 15.85
C HIS A 413 -1.06 -4.32 17.09
N CYS A 414 -1.02 -4.86 18.32
CA CYS A 414 -0.85 -4.08 19.56
C CYS A 414 0.39 -3.19 19.57
N PHE A 415 1.58 -3.75 19.31
CA PHE A 415 2.85 -2.99 19.24
C PHE A 415 2.87 -1.97 18.11
N ARG A 416 2.27 -2.30 16.95
CA ARG A 416 2.17 -1.39 15.80
C ARG A 416 1.33 -0.15 16.14
N ARG A 417 0.24 -0.34 16.89
CA ARG A 417 -0.66 0.74 17.32
C ARG A 417 0.01 1.57 18.41
N GLY A 418 0.50 0.90 19.45
CA GLY A 418 1.20 1.50 20.59
C GLY A 418 2.39 2.36 20.22
N GLY A 419 3.33 1.84 19.42
CA GLY A 419 4.50 2.61 19.00
C GLY A 419 4.15 3.83 18.13
N ALA A 420 3.09 3.74 17.33
CA ALA A 420 2.61 4.85 16.51
C ALA A 420 1.91 5.93 17.36
N GLN A 421 1.06 5.52 18.30
CA GLN A 421 0.44 6.42 19.28
C GLN A 421 1.47 7.08 20.19
N TYR A 422 2.45 6.32 20.68
CA TYR A 422 3.56 6.87 21.49
C TYR A 422 4.29 7.97 20.73
N ARG A 423 4.83 7.69 19.53
CA ARG A 423 5.54 8.72 18.76
C ARG A 423 4.64 9.88 18.30
N PHE A 424 3.34 9.70 18.15
CA PHE A 424 2.42 10.79 17.76
C PHE A 424 1.96 11.65 18.94
N MET A 425 1.65 11.04 20.10
CA MET A 425 0.88 11.66 21.19
C MET A 425 1.62 11.66 22.53
N PHE A 426 2.21 10.52 22.94
CA PHE A 426 2.67 10.29 24.31
C PHE A 426 4.18 10.44 24.53
N ALA A 427 4.99 10.53 23.47
CA ALA A 427 6.41 10.84 23.59
C ALA A 427 6.61 12.26 24.19
N PRO A 428 7.71 12.53 24.91
CA PRO A 428 8.01 13.87 25.43
C PRO A 428 7.97 14.97 24.35
N VAL A 429 7.77 16.21 24.77
CA VAL A 429 7.85 17.38 23.87
C VAL A 429 9.22 17.40 23.17
N GLY A 430 9.26 17.74 21.88
CA GLY A 430 10.44 17.58 21.03
C GLY A 430 10.72 16.15 20.53
N ARG A 431 10.28 15.10 21.26
CA ARG A 431 10.39 13.69 20.82
C ARG A 431 9.15 13.18 20.05
N LYS A 432 8.04 13.92 20.05
CA LYS A 432 6.84 13.66 19.22
C LYS A 432 7.13 13.81 17.71
N TRP A 433 6.42 13.07 16.87
CA TRP A 433 6.64 13.00 15.42
C TRP A 433 5.44 13.54 14.65
N ILE A 434 5.71 14.45 13.71
CA ILE A 434 4.71 14.98 12.78
C ILE A 434 4.06 13.86 11.95
N LEU A 435 2.78 14.05 11.57
CA LEU A 435 1.97 13.06 10.84
C LEU A 435 2.64 12.57 9.54
N ALA A 436 3.44 13.42 8.86
CA ALA A 436 4.22 13.02 7.70
C ALA A 436 5.28 11.94 8.02
N ARG A 437 5.97 12.07 9.16
CA ARG A 437 6.95 11.09 9.65
C ARG A 437 6.26 9.80 10.11
N ILE A 438 5.12 9.91 10.81
CA ILE A 438 4.27 8.74 11.14
C ILE A 438 3.91 7.97 9.86
N ARG A 439 3.34 8.67 8.87
CA ARG A 439 2.90 8.07 7.60
C ARG A 439 4.02 7.31 6.88
N TRP A 440 5.20 7.93 6.80
CA TRP A 440 6.40 7.32 6.21
C TRP A 440 6.84 6.08 7.00
N TRP A 441 7.07 6.23 8.31
CA TRP A 441 7.68 5.19 9.14
C TRP A 441 6.86 3.89 9.17
N GLY A 442 5.55 3.97 9.35
CA GLY A 442 4.68 2.79 9.34
C GLY A 442 4.30 2.27 7.95
N GLY A 443 4.71 2.95 6.86
CA GLY A 443 4.48 2.53 5.48
C GLY A 443 3.04 2.65 4.98
N TRP A 444 2.35 3.73 5.33
CA TRP A 444 1.03 4.06 4.77
C TRP A 444 1.16 4.68 3.38
N ALA A 445 0.24 4.35 2.47
CA ALA A 445 0.35 4.80 1.08
C ALA A 445 -0.01 6.29 0.92
N ILE A 446 0.53 6.95 -0.11
CA ILE A 446 0.27 8.38 -0.40
C ILE A 446 -1.21 8.62 -0.79
N GLY A 447 -1.88 7.61 -1.36
CA GLY A 447 -3.34 7.63 -1.63
C GLY A 447 -4.22 7.13 -0.47
N GLU A 448 -3.66 6.68 0.65
CA GLU A 448 -4.43 6.22 1.81
C GLU A 448 -5.04 7.43 2.54
N HIS A 449 -6.34 7.39 2.84
CA HIS A 449 -7.06 8.56 3.37
C HIS A 449 -6.50 9.00 4.73
N ARG A 450 -6.36 10.32 4.95
CA ARG A 450 -5.77 10.87 6.19
C ARG A 450 -6.55 10.40 7.42
N ASP A 451 -7.87 10.43 7.32
CA ASP A 451 -8.77 9.97 8.39
C ASP A 451 -8.56 8.52 8.77
N THR A 452 -8.14 7.64 7.84
CA THR A 452 -7.87 6.23 8.17
C THR A 452 -6.64 6.10 9.07
N LEU A 453 -5.63 6.97 8.89
CA LEU A 453 -4.47 7.04 9.77
C LEU A 453 -4.82 7.72 11.10
N ILE A 454 -5.61 8.80 11.08
CA ILE A 454 -6.03 9.52 12.29
C ILE A 454 -6.92 8.63 13.17
N ARG A 455 -7.92 7.96 12.58
CA ARG A 455 -8.72 6.91 13.26
C ARG A 455 -7.83 5.81 13.85
N TYR A 456 -6.87 5.27 13.09
CA TYR A 456 -5.95 4.26 13.65
C TYR A 456 -5.18 4.72 14.91
N LEU A 457 -4.87 6.01 15.00
CA LEU A 457 -4.21 6.63 16.16
C LEU A 457 -5.19 6.95 17.30
N LEU A 458 -6.42 7.41 16.99
CA LEU A 458 -7.38 7.95 17.97
C LEU A 458 -8.51 6.99 18.39
N ASP A 459 -8.85 5.96 17.61
CA ASP A 459 -10.01 5.05 17.80
C ASP A 459 -9.98 4.23 19.14
N GLU A 460 -9.05 4.49 20.06
CA GLU A 460 -9.01 3.88 21.40
C GLU A 460 -9.33 4.91 22.52
N LEU A 461 -9.21 6.22 22.24
CA LEU A 461 -9.51 7.28 23.20
C LEU A 461 -11.03 7.48 23.37
N TRP A 462 -11.82 7.21 22.32
CA TRP A 462 -13.27 7.30 22.35
C TRP A 462 -13.93 6.41 23.44
N THR A 463 -13.25 5.34 23.87
CA THR A 463 -13.69 4.47 24.97
C THR A 463 -13.23 4.91 26.37
N TYR A 464 -12.37 5.94 26.48
CA TYR A 464 -11.83 6.45 27.74
C TYR A 464 -12.15 7.92 28.01
N GLU A 465 -12.65 8.67 27.03
CA GLU A 465 -13.13 10.03 27.20
C GLU A 465 -14.45 10.04 28.01
N GLN A 466 -14.37 10.49 29.26
CA GLN A 466 -15.53 10.76 30.12
C GLN A 466 -15.48 12.22 30.59
N ASP A 467 -16.63 12.88 30.48
CA ASP A 467 -16.93 14.28 30.86
C ASP A 467 -15.89 15.36 30.46
N HIS A 468 -16.23 16.13 29.42
CA HIS A 468 -15.47 17.30 28.97
C HIS A 468 -16.15 18.64 29.32
N SER A 469 -17.16 18.65 30.20
CA SER A 469 -17.99 19.84 30.49
C SER A 469 -17.17 21.07 30.95
N ASP A 470 -16.13 20.84 31.76
CA ASP A 470 -15.24 21.87 32.30
C ASP A 470 -13.97 22.12 31.44
N ALA A 471 -13.88 21.58 30.21
CA ALA A 471 -12.68 21.69 29.36
C ALA A 471 -12.27 23.13 28.97
N LEU A 472 -13.19 24.10 29.09
CA LEU A 472 -12.93 25.53 28.88
C LEU A 472 -12.77 26.32 30.20
N ARG A 473 -12.77 25.66 31.36
CA ARG A 473 -12.63 26.32 32.66
C ARG A 473 -11.22 26.96 32.77
N PRO A 474 -11.11 28.28 32.97
CA PRO A 474 -9.83 28.92 33.21
C PRO A 474 -9.18 28.36 34.47
N ASN A 475 -7.94 27.87 34.36
CA ASN A 475 -7.16 27.26 35.43
C ASN A 475 -7.84 26.07 36.12
N ASN A 476 -8.02 24.95 35.39
CA ASN A 476 -8.40 23.68 36.00
C ASN A 476 -7.19 23.03 36.72
N PRO A 477 -7.17 22.90 38.06
CA PRO A 477 -6.08 22.22 38.76
C PRO A 477 -6.06 20.70 38.52
N GLU A 478 -7.18 20.10 38.11
CA GLU A 478 -7.32 18.65 37.87
C GLU A 478 -6.92 18.22 36.45
N SER A 479 -6.73 19.18 35.52
CA SER A 479 -6.24 18.88 34.17
C SER A 479 -4.77 18.46 34.11
N ASN A 480 -4.03 18.57 35.23
CA ASN A 480 -2.65 18.11 35.37
C ASN A 480 -2.53 16.66 35.87
N SER A 481 -3.58 15.84 35.71
CA SER A 481 -3.57 14.40 36.07
C SER A 481 -2.63 13.52 35.22
N PHE A 482 -1.95 14.07 34.20
CA PHE A 482 -0.82 13.44 33.53
C PHE A 482 0.53 13.84 34.15
N GLN A 483 0.97 13.04 35.13
CA GLN A 483 2.31 12.96 35.75
C GLN A 483 2.94 14.26 36.30
N PRO A 484 3.15 14.37 37.63
CA PRO A 484 3.83 15.53 38.22
C PRO A 484 5.35 15.45 38.02
N GLY A 485 5.99 16.48 37.44
CA GLY A 485 7.45 16.49 37.43
C GLY A 485 8.22 17.45 36.51
N GLU A 486 7.69 18.58 36.04
CA GLU A 486 8.52 19.60 35.35
C GLU A 486 7.99 21.02 35.60
N GLN A 487 8.85 21.95 36.06
CA GLN A 487 8.43 23.33 36.35
C GLN A 487 8.38 24.17 35.05
N PRO A 488 7.28 24.89 34.76
CA PRO A 488 6.98 25.33 33.38
C PRO A 488 7.51 26.71 32.98
N VAL A 489 8.42 27.33 33.75
CA VAL A 489 8.65 28.80 33.67
C VAL A 489 9.76 29.23 32.71
N THR A 490 10.72 28.37 32.35
CA THR A 490 11.85 28.73 31.46
C THR A 490 11.70 28.23 30.03
N ILE A 491 11.15 27.03 29.81
CA ILE A 491 11.07 26.39 28.48
C ILE A 491 10.07 27.10 27.55
N LEU A 492 9.02 27.71 28.13
CA LEU A 492 7.94 28.32 27.34
C LEU A 492 8.42 29.53 26.52
N GLU A 493 9.36 30.31 27.05
CA GLU A 493 9.91 31.50 26.39
C GLU A 493 10.86 31.13 25.24
N ASP A 494 11.67 30.08 25.39
CA ASP A 494 12.52 29.54 24.32
C ASP A 494 11.69 28.94 23.18
N VAL A 495 10.66 28.14 23.51
CA VAL A 495 9.74 27.58 22.50
C VAL A 495 8.92 28.68 21.80
N LYS A 496 8.48 29.72 22.53
CA LYS A 496 7.88 30.92 21.92
C LYS A 496 8.86 31.63 20.99
N GLN A 497 10.13 31.78 21.36
CA GLN A 497 11.15 32.38 20.48
C GLN A 497 11.41 31.52 19.24
N GLU A 498 11.53 30.21 19.36
CA GLU A 498 11.78 29.31 18.23
C GLU A 498 10.59 29.27 17.26
N ILE A 499 9.36 29.17 17.76
CA ILE A 499 8.14 29.25 16.93
C ILE A 499 8.04 30.65 16.29
N SER A 500 8.32 31.72 17.03
CA SER A 500 8.29 33.08 16.49
C SER A 500 9.39 33.36 15.47
N SER A 501 10.55 32.70 15.57
CA SER A 501 11.64 32.84 14.61
C SER A 501 11.36 32.04 13.35
N HIS A 502 10.79 30.83 13.46
CA HIS A 502 10.29 30.06 12.32
C HIS A 502 9.20 30.79 11.55
N ILE A 503 8.19 31.34 12.26
CA ILE A 503 7.12 32.13 11.64
C ILE A 503 7.69 33.39 10.97
N ARG A 504 8.61 34.11 11.63
CA ARG A 504 9.30 35.26 11.02
C ARG A 504 10.12 34.88 9.79
N LEU A 505 10.78 33.72 9.78
CA LEU A 505 11.57 33.24 8.66
C LEU A 505 10.69 32.85 7.47
N GLU A 506 9.58 32.13 7.69
CA GLU A 506 8.60 31.82 6.65
C GLU A 506 7.96 33.09 6.07
N PHE A 507 7.54 34.05 6.92
CA PHE A 507 7.04 35.35 6.42
C PHE A 507 8.11 36.16 5.69
N ALA A 508 9.38 36.08 6.08
CA ALA A 508 10.48 36.73 5.37
C ALA A 508 10.77 36.06 4.01
N ASN A 509 10.67 34.73 3.93
CA ASN A 509 10.82 33.96 2.70
C ASN A 509 9.67 34.20 1.74
N GLU A 510 8.43 34.24 2.22
CA GLU A 510 7.25 34.49 1.39
C GLU A 510 7.18 35.95 0.94
N ARG A 511 7.57 36.92 1.80
CA ARG A 511 7.76 38.32 1.40
C ARG A 511 8.85 38.48 0.35
N ARG A 512 9.93 37.68 0.41
CA ARG A 512 10.99 37.65 -0.60
C ARG A 512 10.47 37.09 -1.92
N ARG A 513 9.74 35.96 -1.90
CA ARG A 513 9.06 35.39 -3.09
C ARG A 513 8.08 36.37 -3.73
N MET A 514 7.29 37.10 -2.93
CA MET A 514 6.39 38.14 -3.45
C MET A 514 7.17 39.31 -4.06
N MET A 515 8.25 39.78 -3.42
CA MET A 515 9.13 40.81 -4.01
C MET A 515 9.79 40.33 -5.30
N ASP A 516 10.28 39.10 -5.35
CA ASP A 516 10.88 38.50 -6.55
C ASP A 516 9.84 38.36 -7.68
N GLN A 517 8.57 38.05 -7.37
CA GLN A 517 7.47 38.04 -8.34
C GLN A 517 7.09 39.44 -8.83
N VAL A 518 7.10 40.46 -7.96
CA VAL A 518 6.83 41.86 -8.34
C VAL A 518 7.98 42.43 -9.18
N LEU A 519 9.23 42.12 -8.85
CA LEU A 519 10.41 42.50 -9.63
C LEU A 519 10.46 41.76 -10.98
N ALA A 520 10.08 40.49 -11.04
CA ALA A 520 9.98 39.73 -12.28
C ALA A 520 8.80 40.17 -13.20
N GLY A 521 7.81 40.89 -12.66
CA GLY A 521 6.66 41.41 -13.41
C GLY A 521 6.79 42.87 -13.88
N GLY A 522 7.88 43.56 -13.53
CA GLY A 522 7.93 45.03 -13.52
C GLY A 522 8.75 45.71 -14.62
N LEU A 523 8.38 45.57 -15.91
CA LEU A 523 8.82 46.52 -16.96
C LEU A 523 7.77 46.72 -18.08
N VAL A 524 6.62 47.32 -17.71
CA VAL A 524 5.89 48.26 -18.59
C VAL A 524 5.36 49.40 -17.71
N GLY A 525 5.58 50.64 -18.15
CA GLY A 525 4.92 51.84 -17.62
C GLY A 525 4.92 52.93 -18.71
N PRO A 526 4.49 54.18 -18.42
CA PRO A 526 3.74 54.65 -17.25
C PRO A 526 2.35 55.23 -17.63
N GLY A 527 1.42 55.34 -16.68
CA GLY A 527 0.09 55.93 -16.94
C GLY A 527 -0.75 56.15 -15.67
N MET A 528 -0.58 57.33 -15.04
CA MET A 528 -1.43 57.99 -14.03
C MET A 528 -2.94 57.62 -14.10
N THR A 529 -3.75 57.48 -13.04
CA THR A 529 -3.85 58.26 -11.77
C THR A 529 -4.89 57.65 -10.80
N GLY A 530 -4.76 57.89 -9.48
CA GLY A 530 -5.83 57.75 -8.46
C GLY A 530 -6.13 56.31 -7.98
N TYR A 531 -6.50 56.03 -6.72
CA TYR A 531 -6.82 56.87 -5.56
C TYR A 531 -6.28 56.27 -4.23
N ARG A 532 -6.45 57.02 -3.13
CA ARG A 532 -5.77 56.90 -1.82
C ARG A 532 -6.74 56.50 -0.70
N HIS A 533 -6.34 55.61 0.21
CA HIS A 533 -6.60 55.53 1.68
C HIS A 533 -6.53 54.06 2.17
N MET A 534 -5.56 53.71 3.02
CA MET A 534 -5.54 53.77 4.50
C MET A 534 -6.41 52.73 5.21
N TYR A 535 -5.76 51.73 5.79
CA TYR A 535 -6.24 51.03 6.99
C TYR A 535 -5.94 51.90 8.24
N PRO A 536 -6.88 52.06 9.18
CA PRO A 536 -6.58 52.58 10.52
C PRO A 536 -6.10 51.45 11.47
N PRO A 537 -5.24 51.76 12.46
CA PRO A 537 -4.73 50.78 13.43
C PRO A 537 -5.64 50.60 14.66
N LEU A 538 -5.31 49.58 15.47
CA LEU A 538 -6.03 49.15 16.68
C LEU A 538 -5.99 50.16 17.85
N THR A 539 -7.10 50.29 18.56
CA THR A 539 -7.14 50.64 20.00
C THR A 539 -8.35 49.99 20.67
N ALA A 540 -8.23 49.67 21.97
CA ALA A 540 -9.25 48.99 22.75
C ALA A 540 -10.16 49.96 23.51
N HIS A 541 -11.40 49.56 23.81
CA HIS A 541 -12.03 49.63 25.14
C HIS A 541 -13.41 48.93 25.15
N ALA A 542 -14.00 48.75 26.33
CA ALA A 542 -15.12 47.85 26.61
C ALA A 542 -16.52 48.47 26.32
N HIS A 543 -17.53 47.61 26.18
CA HIS A 543 -18.82 47.59 26.92
C HIS A 543 -19.90 46.78 26.18
N GLN A 544 -20.62 45.95 26.93
CA GLN A 544 -21.90 45.27 26.60
C GLN A 544 -23.09 46.26 26.61
N PRO A 545 -24.36 45.88 26.31
CA PRO A 545 -24.89 44.80 25.45
C PRO A 545 -26.09 45.29 24.56
N LEU A 546 -26.84 44.33 23.97
CA LEU A 546 -28.27 44.35 23.55
C LEU A 546 -28.58 44.16 22.05
N GLN A 547 -29.69 43.45 21.80
CA GLN A 547 -30.30 43.09 20.50
C GLN A 547 -31.47 44.07 20.17
N PRO A 548 -32.50 43.76 19.33
CA PRO A 548 -32.65 42.83 18.19
C PRO A 548 -33.34 43.51 16.94
N THR A 549 -33.85 42.71 15.99
CA THR A 549 -34.93 43.02 14.99
C THR A 549 -34.64 44.02 13.84
N SER A 550 -35.26 43.97 12.64
CA SER A 550 -35.94 42.90 11.86
C SER A 550 -36.28 43.41 10.42
N PHE A 551 -36.85 42.54 9.57
CA PHE A 551 -37.51 42.79 8.26
C PHE A 551 -36.63 42.86 6.96
N GLY A 552 -37.00 42.04 5.96
CA GLY A 552 -36.67 42.19 4.53
C GLY A 552 -37.90 42.71 3.76
N PRO A 553 -38.22 42.25 2.51
CA PRO A 553 -37.48 41.41 1.57
C PRO A 553 -37.54 41.94 0.08
N ALA A 554 -37.31 41.05 -0.90
CA ALA A 554 -37.64 41.12 -2.35
C ALA A 554 -36.69 41.84 -3.34
N VAL A 555 -36.62 41.58 -4.67
CA VAL A 555 -36.76 40.46 -5.66
C VAL A 555 -36.35 41.10 -7.04
N VAL A 556 -36.10 40.31 -8.12
CA VAL A 556 -36.10 40.68 -9.58
C VAL A 556 -34.74 40.92 -10.32
N VAL A 557 -34.10 39.83 -10.79
CA VAL A 557 -33.95 39.37 -12.22
C VAL A 557 -33.41 40.28 -13.39
N ALA A 558 -32.59 39.64 -14.27
CA ALA A 558 -32.22 39.88 -15.71
C ALA A 558 -30.98 40.77 -16.07
N THR A 559 -29.84 40.31 -16.65
CA THR A 559 -29.51 39.70 -18.00
C THR A 559 -29.60 40.66 -19.22
N PRO A 560 -28.98 40.40 -20.42
CA PRO A 560 -27.63 39.82 -20.80
C PRO A 560 -26.96 40.39 -22.12
N PHE A 561 -25.80 39.82 -22.54
CA PHE A 561 -25.23 39.71 -23.94
C PHE A 561 -24.74 40.99 -24.70
N ALA A 562 -23.87 41.02 -25.74
CA ALA A 562 -22.99 40.04 -26.45
C ALA A 562 -21.87 40.72 -27.34
N VAL A 563 -20.79 39.94 -27.66
CA VAL A 563 -19.69 39.92 -28.70
C VAL A 563 -19.78 40.73 -30.05
N PRO A 564 -18.84 40.70 -31.07
CA PRO A 564 -17.39 40.30 -31.21
C PRO A 564 -16.48 41.15 -32.20
N SER A 565 -15.21 40.72 -32.45
CA SER A 565 -14.52 40.60 -33.80
C SER A 565 -13.21 41.36 -34.20
N ILE A 566 -12.07 40.64 -34.15
CA ILE A 566 -10.99 40.33 -35.17
C ILE A 566 -10.62 41.29 -36.34
N SER A 567 -9.31 41.58 -36.55
CA SER A 567 -8.53 41.36 -37.83
C SER A 567 -7.00 41.69 -37.74
N LYS A 568 -6.18 41.32 -38.75
CA LYS A 568 -4.67 41.32 -38.80
C LYS A 568 -4.10 41.99 -40.07
N SER A 569 -2.84 42.50 -40.06
CA SER A 569 -1.77 42.28 -41.11
C SER A 569 -0.41 42.95 -40.72
N ILE A 570 0.79 42.30 -40.84
CA ILE A 570 1.86 42.39 -41.90
C ILE A 570 2.67 43.73 -41.85
N THR A 571 4.02 43.84 -41.77
CA THR A 571 5.14 43.41 -42.68
C THR A 571 6.56 43.52 -42.00
N CYS A 572 7.65 43.18 -42.72
CA CYS A 572 9.10 43.29 -42.39
C CYS A 572 9.91 43.59 -43.70
N PRO A 573 11.28 43.65 -43.84
CA PRO A 573 12.43 43.22 -42.98
C PRO A 573 13.69 44.17 -43.02
N THR A 574 14.92 43.61 -42.86
CA THR A 574 16.31 44.12 -43.14
C THR A 574 17.09 44.95 -42.09
N ALA A 575 18.44 44.97 -42.03
CA ALA A 575 19.49 43.92 -42.13
C ALA A 575 20.91 44.52 -41.93
N ARG A 576 21.73 43.99 -40.99
CA ARG A 576 23.17 43.61 -41.16
C ARG A 576 23.88 43.33 -39.82
N GLU A 577 24.95 42.55 -39.92
CA GLU A 577 25.79 42.03 -38.84
C GLU A 577 26.91 43.01 -38.46
N ASP A 578 27.36 42.98 -37.20
CA ASP A 578 28.78 42.82 -36.92
C ASP A 578 29.03 42.24 -35.52
N CYS A 579 30.22 41.65 -35.33
CA CYS A 579 30.51 40.75 -34.20
C CYS A 579 31.39 41.41 -33.12
N GLN A 580 31.12 41.16 -31.83
CA GLN A 580 32.07 40.57 -30.85
C GLN A 580 31.71 40.79 -29.36
N THR A 581 31.88 39.71 -28.58
CA THR A 581 32.17 39.62 -27.12
C THR A 581 31.41 40.49 -26.11
N VAL A 582 30.61 39.83 -25.27
CA VAL A 582 30.32 40.27 -23.88
C VAL A 582 30.79 39.20 -22.90
N ILE A 583 31.38 39.64 -21.80
CA ILE A 583 32.15 38.86 -20.83
C ILE A 583 31.22 38.03 -19.91
N TYR A 584 31.51 36.74 -19.76
CA TYR A 584 30.88 35.90 -18.73
C TYR A 584 31.50 36.21 -17.34
N PRO A 585 30.71 36.51 -16.30
CA PRO A 585 31.21 36.54 -14.93
C PRO A 585 31.59 35.12 -14.45
N ALA A 586 32.69 35.03 -13.70
CA ALA A 586 33.30 33.77 -13.25
C ALA A 586 32.46 33.04 -12.15
N PRO A 587 32.65 31.72 -11.97
CA PRO A 587 31.71 30.89 -11.22
C PRO A 587 31.99 30.85 -9.71
N HIS A 588 30.91 30.85 -8.91
CA HIS A 588 30.98 30.45 -7.50
C HIS A 588 30.66 28.96 -7.35
N SER A 589 31.52 28.26 -6.61
CA SER A 589 31.67 26.80 -6.57
C SER A 589 30.36 26.00 -6.44
N ALA A 590 30.01 25.28 -7.50
CA ALA A 590 29.09 24.15 -7.40
C ALA A 590 29.81 22.98 -6.70
N THR A 591 29.27 22.53 -5.57
CA THR A 591 29.79 21.35 -4.86
C THR A 591 29.54 20.10 -5.72
N ILE A 592 30.59 19.59 -6.36
CA ILE A 592 30.53 18.36 -7.16
C ILE A 592 30.18 17.18 -6.23
N PRO A 593 29.08 16.43 -6.45
CA PRO A 593 28.79 15.23 -5.68
C PRO A 593 29.83 14.13 -6.00
N PRO A 594 30.15 13.25 -5.03
CA PRO A 594 31.18 12.22 -5.23
C PRO A 594 30.84 11.26 -6.39
N PRO A 595 31.83 10.62 -7.04
CA PRO A 595 31.69 10.06 -8.39
C PRO A 595 30.68 8.91 -8.59
N ASP A 596 30.11 8.39 -7.49
CA ASP A 596 29.29 7.16 -7.44
C ASP A 596 27.86 7.39 -6.89
N VAL A 597 27.39 8.64 -6.78
CA VAL A 597 25.98 8.89 -6.41
C VAL A 597 25.07 8.41 -7.55
N LYS A 598 24.26 7.39 -7.24
CA LYS A 598 23.28 6.82 -8.16
C LYS A 598 22.32 7.90 -8.67
N PRO A 599 22.20 8.12 -10.00
CA PRO A 599 21.33 9.17 -10.53
C PRO A 599 19.86 8.84 -10.28
N ILE A 600 19.14 9.81 -9.72
CA ILE A 600 17.70 9.73 -9.50
C ILE A 600 17.01 10.25 -10.76
N LEU A 601 16.16 9.44 -11.39
CA LEU A 601 15.25 9.93 -12.42
C LEU A 601 14.03 10.56 -11.73
N PRO A 602 13.78 11.88 -11.83
CA PRO A 602 12.72 12.53 -11.08
C PRO A 602 11.35 11.98 -11.45
N GLY A 603 10.40 11.99 -10.50
CA GLY A 603 9.00 11.71 -10.82
C GLY A 603 8.42 12.81 -11.72
N ILE A 604 7.59 12.43 -12.70
CA ILE A 604 6.74 13.41 -13.42
C ILE A 604 5.66 13.87 -12.44
N SER A 605 5.49 15.18 -12.26
CA SER A 605 4.49 15.68 -11.31
C SER A 605 3.07 15.32 -11.74
N ARG A 606 2.24 14.86 -10.79
CA ARG A 606 0.82 14.57 -11.03
C ARG A 606 0.01 15.82 -11.39
N GLY A 607 0.47 17.00 -10.98
CA GLY A 607 -0.12 18.28 -11.36
C GLY A 607 0.20 18.73 -12.79
N SER A 608 1.20 18.15 -13.45
CA SER A 608 1.64 18.60 -14.78
C SER A 608 0.68 18.21 -15.90
N GLY A 609 -0.20 17.23 -15.71
CA GLY A 609 -1.34 16.94 -16.60
C GLY A 609 -0.99 16.94 -18.10
N ALA A 610 -1.61 17.84 -18.85
CA ALA A 610 -1.38 18.04 -20.29
C ALA A 610 0.01 18.62 -20.66
N ASN A 611 0.72 19.22 -19.70
CA ASN A 611 2.07 19.78 -19.85
C ASN A 611 3.19 18.80 -19.41
N ALA A 612 2.83 17.59 -18.96
CA ALA A 612 3.77 16.58 -18.47
C ALA A 612 4.87 16.18 -19.48
N TRP A 613 4.63 16.35 -20.78
CA TRP A 613 5.59 16.09 -21.84
C TRP A 613 6.65 17.20 -21.97
N LYS A 614 6.28 18.48 -21.72
CA LYS A 614 7.22 19.61 -21.67
C LYS A 614 8.22 19.46 -20.54
N GLU A 615 7.77 18.98 -19.38
CA GLU A 615 8.63 18.65 -18.24
C GLU A 615 9.66 17.56 -18.59
N VAL A 616 9.27 16.58 -19.41
CA VAL A 616 10.18 15.52 -19.88
C VAL A 616 11.20 16.03 -20.90
N ILE A 617 10.84 16.99 -21.76
CA ILE A 617 11.80 17.68 -22.65
C ILE A 617 12.78 18.51 -21.82
N ARG A 618 12.31 19.26 -20.82
CA ARG A 618 13.19 20.01 -19.91
C ARG A 618 14.20 19.09 -19.21
N ASP A 619 13.74 17.98 -18.65
CA ASP A 619 14.62 16.97 -18.04
C ASP A 619 15.59 16.34 -19.07
N TRP A 620 15.19 16.24 -20.33
CA TRP A 620 16.04 15.71 -21.40
C TRP A 620 17.23 16.63 -21.72
N GLU A 621 16.99 17.93 -21.70
CA GLU A 621 17.93 18.94 -22.19
C GLU A 621 18.77 19.62 -21.10
N HIS A 622 18.23 19.73 -19.88
CA HIS A 622 18.82 20.49 -18.78
C HIS A 622 18.90 19.66 -17.49
N ALA A 623 19.92 19.95 -16.67
CA ALA A 623 19.94 19.54 -15.28
C ALA A 623 18.92 20.35 -14.47
N ASP A 624 18.28 19.70 -13.50
CA ASP A 624 17.38 20.31 -12.53
C ASP A 624 17.74 19.82 -11.12
N PRO A 625 18.72 20.48 -10.45
CA PRO A 625 19.16 20.11 -9.10
C PRO A 625 18.04 20.15 -8.06
N SER A 626 17.00 20.99 -8.25
CA SER A 626 15.85 21.09 -7.35
C SER A 626 15.02 19.79 -7.31
N ARG A 627 15.10 18.99 -8.38
CA ARG A 627 14.45 17.68 -8.52
C ARG A 627 15.44 16.51 -8.42
N SER A 628 16.66 16.77 -7.95
CA SER A 628 17.79 15.82 -7.88
C SER A 628 18.30 15.30 -9.23
N LEU A 629 18.08 16.05 -10.32
CA LEU A 629 18.61 15.76 -11.66
C LEU A 629 19.88 16.58 -11.92
N TYR A 630 21.03 16.11 -11.47
CA TYR A 630 22.30 16.85 -11.61
C TYR A 630 22.93 16.80 -13.02
N VAL A 631 22.43 15.92 -13.89
CA VAL A 631 22.88 15.75 -15.29
C VAL A 631 21.65 15.54 -16.17
N ALA A 632 21.55 16.28 -17.28
CA ALA A 632 20.46 16.17 -18.26
C ALA A 632 20.39 14.75 -18.86
N LEU A 633 19.19 14.24 -19.18
CA LEU A 633 19.05 12.83 -19.56
C LEU A 633 19.80 12.46 -20.85
N LYS A 634 19.95 13.39 -21.81
CA LYS A 634 20.74 13.16 -23.03
C LYS A 634 22.21 12.78 -22.72
N ASP A 635 22.78 13.35 -21.65
CA ASP A 635 24.20 13.25 -21.26
C ASP A 635 24.48 12.10 -20.27
N TRP A 636 23.48 11.27 -19.95
CA TRP A 636 23.64 10.16 -19.00
C TRP A 636 24.60 9.07 -19.49
N LYS A 637 25.51 8.61 -18.62
CA LYS A 637 26.43 7.49 -18.91
C LYS A 637 25.67 6.20 -19.22
N GLU A 638 26.21 5.37 -20.11
CA GLU A 638 25.54 4.13 -20.55
C GLU A 638 25.25 3.14 -19.40
N ALA A 639 26.14 3.05 -18.41
CA ALA A 639 25.96 2.23 -17.21
C ALA A 639 24.67 2.58 -16.44
N TRP A 640 24.34 3.87 -16.30
CA TRP A 640 23.14 4.35 -15.61
C TRP A 640 21.86 4.01 -16.40
N ARG A 641 21.94 4.05 -17.74
CA ARG A 641 20.81 3.79 -18.66
C ARG A 641 20.44 2.31 -18.73
N LYS A 642 21.36 1.39 -18.42
CA LYS A 642 21.16 -0.08 -18.47
C LYS A 642 20.57 -0.66 -17.17
N GLU A 643 20.41 0.10 -16.10
CA GLU A 643 19.82 -0.43 -14.86
C GLU A 643 18.32 -0.71 -15.00
N LYS A 644 17.88 -1.94 -14.65
CA LYS A 644 16.49 -2.40 -14.78
C LYS A 644 15.44 -1.44 -14.19
N SER A 645 15.74 -0.75 -13.09
CA SER A 645 14.78 0.13 -12.40
C SER A 645 14.55 1.49 -13.09
N ILE A 646 15.49 1.91 -13.95
CA ILE A 646 15.48 3.23 -14.62
C ILE A 646 15.36 3.10 -16.15
N ALA A 647 15.95 2.05 -16.76
CA ALA A 647 16.03 1.84 -18.20
C ALA A 647 14.69 2.00 -18.94
N VAL A 648 13.60 1.45 -18.39
CA VAL A 648 12.26 1.55 -18.99
C VAL A 648 11.80 3.01 -19.04
N LYS A 649 11.93 3.74 -17.92
CA LYS A 649 11.50 5.14 -17.81
C LYS A 649 12.37 6.06 -18.67
N TYR A 650 13.69 5.84 -18.68
CA TYR A 650 14.64 6.53 -19.54
C TYR A 650 14.25 6.39 -21.01
N ASN A 651 14.02 5.15 -21.48
CA ASN A 651 13.66 4.90 -22.87
C ASN A 651 12.29 5.48 -23.25
N VAL A 652 11.30 5.50 -22.32
CA VAL A 652 10.02 6.18 -22.57
C VAL A 652 10.23 7.69 -22.75
N ARG A 653 11.03 8.33 -21.88
CA ARG A 653 11.35 9.76 -22.00
C ARG A 653 12.13 10.10 -23.26
N LYS A 654 13.13 9.28 -23.62
CA LYS A 654 13.89 9.41 -24.87
C LYS A 654 12.96 9.45 -26.08
N ILE A 655 12.00 8.52 -26.17
CA ILE A 655 11.05 8.45 -27.29
C ILE A 655 10.25 9.76 -27.41
N VAL A 656 9.69 10.27 -26.31
CA VAL A 656 8.87 11.50 -26.32
C VAL A 656 9.71 12.74 -26.63
N ALA A 657 10.90 12.85 -26.02
CA ALA A 657 11.78 13.99 -26.22
C ALA A 657 12.34 14.05 -27.64
N LEU A 658 12.81 12.93 -28.20
CA LEU A 658 13.35 12.89 -29.56
C LEU A 658 12.26 13.02 -30.63
N GLU A 659 11.05 12.48 -30.42
CA GLU A 659 9.94 12.74 -31.35
C GLU A 659 9.69 14.26 -31.46
N PHE A 660 9.58 14.97 -30.33
CA PHE A 660 9.37 16.43 -30.35
C PHE A 660 10.58 17.20 -30.93
N ILE A 661 11.79 16.87 -30.52
CA ILE A 661 13.01 17.62 -30.88
C ILE A 661 13.45 17.33 -32.32
N GLU A 662 13.48 16.06 -32.73
CA GLU A 662 14.03 15.61 -34.00
C GLU A 662 12.96 15.48 -35.09
N THR A 663 11.79 14.89 -34.78
CA THR A 663 10.73 14.66 -35.79
C THR A 663 9.88 15.89 -36.06
N TYR A 664 9.48 16.63 -35.03
CA TYR A 664 8.66 17.85 -35.16
C TYR A 664 9.47 19.15 -35.08
N GLN A 665 10.80 19.06 -34.99
CA GLN A 665 11.71 20.22 -34.95
C GLN A 665 11.32 21.28 -33.88
N ARG A 666 10.74 20.82 -32.76
CA ARG A 666 10.18 21.63 -31.67
C ARG A 666 8.94 22.46 -32.01
N ASP A 667 8.27 22.24 -33.15
CA ASP A 667 6.96 22.84 -33.40
C ASP A 667 5.88 22.21 -32.51
N GLU A 668 5.57 22.92 -31.42
CA GLU A 668 4.51 22.55 -30.49
C GLU A 668 3.13 22.50 -31.16
N THR A 669 2.87 23.31 -32.17
CA THR A 669 1.55 23.36 -32.83
C THR A 669 1.31 22.09 -33.62
N SER A 670 2.25 21.73 -34.50
CA SER A 670 2.18 20.48 -35.25
C SER A 670 2.23 19.26 -34.33
N PHE A 671 3.07 19.26 -33.29
CA PHE A 671 3.15 18.14 -32.34
C PHE A 671 1.84 17.91 -31.56
N ILE A 672 1.15 18.97 -31.11
CA ILE A 672 -0.14 18.84 -30.40
C ILE A 672 -1.28 18.45 -31.34
N ASN A 673 -1.27 18.96 -32.58
CA ASN A 673 -2.27 18.59 -33.59
C ASN A 673 -2.12 17.11 -33.98
N ASP A 674 -0.88 16.65 -34.19
CA ASP A 674 -0.62 15.24 -34.47
C ASP A 674 -0.90 14.37 -33.26
N TYR A 675 -0.49 14.74 -32.04
CA TYR A 675 -0.65 13.93 -30.82
C TYR A 675 -1.61 14.54 -29.78
N PRO A 676 -2.94 14.57 -30.03
CA PRO A 676 -3.93 15.09 -29.08
C PRO A 676 -3.97 14.31 -27.75
N GLU A 677 -3.40 13.09 -27.70
CA GLU A 677 -3.17 12.32 -26.48
C GLU A 677 -2.30 13.05 -25.45
N CYS A 678 -1.51 14.06 -25.85
CA CYS A 678 -0.77 14.90 -24.91
C CYS A 678 -1.70 15.52 -23.85
N ARG A 679 -2.95 15.86 -24.23
CA ARG A 679 -4.00 16.40 -23.34
C ARG A 679 -4.52 15.39 -22.33
N LYS A 680 -4.42 14.08 -22.64
CA LYS A 680 -4.77 12.96 -21.76
C LYS A 680 -3.62 12.56 -20.82
N GLY A 681 -2.44 13.16 -21.00
CA GLY A 681 -1.25 12.99 -20.17
C GLY A 681 -0.13 12.16 -20.80
N PHE A 682 0.96 11.99 -20.05
CA PHE A 682 2.22 11.44 -20.57
C PHE A 682 2.13 9.99 -21.07
N THR A 683 1.42 9.10 -20.38
CA THR A 683 1.35 7.68 -20.75
C THR A 683 0.57 7.45 -22.06
N PRO A 684 -0.63 8.04 -22.28
CA PRO A 684 -1.29 8.01 -23.58
C PRO A 684 -0.42 8.52 -24.73
N LEU A 685 0.23 9.68 -24.56
CA LEU A 685 1.14 10.25 -25.56
C LEU A 685 2.28 9.28 -25.92
N ALA A 686 2.93 8.69 -24.93
CA ALA A 686 4.03 7.74 -25.16
C ALA A 686 3.59 6.41 -25.80
N VAL A 687 2.29 6.08 -25.81
CA VAL A 687 1.73 4.96 -26.58
C VAL A 687 1.45 5.39 -28.02
N ALA A 688 0.81 6.53 -28.23
CA ALA A 688 0.51 7.07 -29.56
C ALA A 688 1.77 7.28 -30.42
N ILE A 689 2.83 7.88 -29.85
CA ILE A 689 4.12 8.05 -30.53
C ILE A 689 4.71 6.71 -30.96
N ARG A 690 4.63 5.67 -30.12
CA ARG A 690 5.16 4.34 -30.47
C ARG A 690 4.41 3.70 -31.62
N GLN A 691 3.09 3.88 -31.66
CA GLN A 691 2.25 3.37 -32.73
C GLN A 691 2.59 4.08 -34.04
N ARG A 692 2.70 5.41 -34.05
CA ARG A 692 3.09 6.16 -35.26
C ARG A 692 4.52 5.89 -35.72
N GLN A 693 5.47 5.69 -34.80
CA GLN A 693 6.82 5.26 -35.17
C GLN A 693 6.83 3.86 -35.81
N GLN A 694 5.88 2.98 -35.47
CA GLN A 694 5.71 1.68 -36.14
C GLN A 694 5.05 1.85 -37.53
N GLU A 695 3.98 2.65 -37.63
CA GLU A 695 3.29 2.97 -38.89
C GLU A 695 4.22 3.65 -39.91
N ARG A 696 5.12 4.54 -39.45
CA ARG A 696 6.13 5.24 -40.26
C ARG A 696 7.41 4.42 -40.51
N GLY A 697 7.49 3.16 -40.05
CA GLY A 697 8.68 2.30 -40.20
C GLY A 697 9.93 2.71 -39.39
N ALA A 698 9.89 3.85 -38.68
CA ALA A 698 10.98 4.35 -37.82
C ALA A 698 11.25 3.44 -36.59
N ARG A 699 10.41 2.44 -36.36
CA ARG A 699 10.55 1.46 -35.29
C ARG A 699 10.06 0.09 -35.75
N GLU A 700 10.95 -0.90 -35.71
CA GLU A 700 10.58 -2.30 -35.93
C GLU A 700 9.40 -2.72 -35.03
N VAL A 701 8.34 -3.22 -35.65
CA VAL A 701 7.36 -4.04 -34.94
C VAL A 701 8.11 -5.26 -34.41
N ARG A 702 7.99 -5.53 -33.11
CA ARG A 702 8.59 -6.74 -32.53
C ARG A 702 7.86 -7.94 -33.12
N SER A 703 8.44 -8.52 -34.17
CA SER A 703 7.96 -9.72 -34.84
C SER A 703 7.48 -10.74 -33.81
N ARG A 704 6.21 -11.15 -33.94
CA ARG A 704 5.78 -12.41 -33.34
C ARG A 704 6.53 -13.51 -34.08
N ARG A 705 7.19 -14.40 -33.33
CA ARG A 705 7.77 -15.62 -33.89
C ARG A 705 6.63 -16.52 -34.41
N SER A 706 6.22 -16.28 -35.65
CA SER A 706 5.27 -17.10 -36.40
C SER A 706 5.53 -17.07 -37.91
N ASP A 707 6.04 -15.98 -38.46
CA ASP A 707 5.91 -15.72 -39.92
C ASP A 707 7.20 -15.95 -40.73
N ALA A 708 8.19 -16.64 -40.16
CA ALA A 708 9.48 -16.93 -40.79
C ALA A 708 9.58 -18.39 -41.27
N GLN A 709 8.64 -18.85 -42.11
CA GLN A 709 8.75 -20.15 -42.77
C GLN A 709 8.06 -20.32 -44.14
N ASN A 710 7.54 -19.25 -44.76
CA ASN A 710 7.02 -19.29 -46.14
C ASN A 710 7.75 -18.27 -47.04
N SER A 711 9.02 -18.56 -47.35
CA SER A 711 9.76 -17.91 -48.45
C SER A 711 11.05 -18.65 -48.82
N HIS A 712 10.99 -19.98 -49.00
CA HIS A 712 11.84 -20.73 -49.95
C HIS A 712 11.30 -22.16 -50.13
N CYS A 713 10.86 -22.45 -51.38
CA CYS A 713 10.04 -23.57 -51.89
C CYS A 713 8.54 -23.28 -51.89
#